data_AF-A0A960N430-F1
#
_entry.id   AF-A0A960N430-F1
#
_cell.length_a   1.000
_cell.length_b   1.000
_cell.length_c   1.000
_cell.angle_alpha   90.00
_cell.angle_beta   90.00
_cell.angle_gamma   90.00
#
_symmetry.space_group_name_H-M   'P 1'
#
loop_
_entity.id
_entity.type
_entity.pdbx_description
1 polymer ?
#
loop_
_entity_poly.entity_id
_entity_poly.type
_entity_poly.pdbx_seq_one_letter_code
_entity_poly.pdbx_strand_id
1 'polypeptide(L)'
;MAAIRDEAVPLKCEWVYRHLGDEKERTLYQAVSELCRQLKNRNTERIRHWACLELAQRLRKVLIHCCLEYVDANLYILDEFQRFRDLIEDDLEKEQSLIASKIFGKPGAKILLLSATPFKAFTGHSDHENGEEHFTDFRRVLTFLLDNNSAQLAEYDAQRSALYRQMLTLRPGQCELTPEHREKVEGILRSRICRTERHIAGEASNSLIHDSWKSDRLPFGPGDIRNFTLTDAVVRALEKVAAVNGKPVEFCKSALYPFSFLEHYQLKERLKAKLDDKGVRQALLKSRSAWIDLDKVDDYSWQIDLGGKADGPSHARLKLLADKALGNRGAEMLWIPPSLPYYPLEQSFAEDPGFTKTLLFSSWVMVPRMVSTLLSYEVERRTIGNPKSKSDQEKGERVYFKKDRNPVPQITYEAKGDDRQLRNMSNFTLLYPSQSLAAAILPRLNLREKQTLAELRTAAKERIQAMIDGAGLRKYVKRSIGGERWYWAAPLLLDREQPHYYGQVERWAADDNDDWERDTFFDSRGKEPGVKEQHAEEFVRCFRDPESIDFGPLPKDLAEVLADLALGSPAVLTLRSLQQLFPHEVASTLMVHAFKVADQFCELFNKPESIAAIRLSSKQDPYWRMVVDYNAAGCLQAVLDEYLHLLKGQNLDLGGLMEQLLNAINLTSASIKVDSLDTFLANSK
;
A
#
# COMPACT_ATOMS: atom_id res chain seq x y z
N MET A 1 -25.63 30.58 9.02
CA MET A 1 -26.53 31.03 7.92
C MET A 1 -26.47 32.52 7.67
N ALA A 2 -26.52 33.39 8.70
CA ALA A 2 -26.34 34.84 8.53
C ALA A 2 -25.01 35.19 7.84
N ALA A 3 -23.88 34.67 8.34
CA ALA A 3 -22.54 34.90 7.77
C ALA A 3 -22.41 34.61 6.27
N ILE A 4 -23.13 33.60 5.75
CA ILE A 4 -23.09 33.20 4.33
C ILE A 4 -24.00 34.07 3.44
N ARG A 5 -24.98 34.75 4.05
CA ARG A 5 -25.90 35.67 3.37
C ARG A 5 -25.31 37.07 3.26
N ASP A 6 -24.40 37.42 4.17
CA ASP A 6 -23.77 38.73 4.21
C ASP A 6 -22.42 38.78 3.47
N GLU A 7 -21.77 37.63 3.22
CA GLU A 7 -20.52 37.56 2.47
C GLU A 7 -20.75 37.56 0.95
N ALA A 8 -20.18 38.55 0.25
CA ALA A 8 -20.17 38.64 -1.21
C ALA A 8 -19.09 37.76 -1.85
N VAL A 9 -19.40 37.16 -2.99
CA VAL A 9 -18.42 36.43 -3.81
C VAL A 9 -17.54 37.46 -4.54
N PRO A 10 -16.22 37.50 -4.31
CA PRO A 10 -15.34 38.48 -4.96
C PRO A 10 -15.29 38.28 -6.47
N LEU A 11 -15.26 39.37 -7.23
CA LEU A 11 -15.16 39.35 -8.71
C LEU A 11 -13.94 38.58 -9.24
N LYS A 12 -12.92 38.34 -8.42
CA LYS A 12 -11.76 37.48 -8.71
C LYS A 12 -12.08 35.98 -8.83
N CYS A 13 -13.26 35.52 -8.41
CA CYS A 13 -13.72 34.14 -8.60
C CYS A 13 -14.24 33.96 -10.04
N GLU A 14 -13.33 34.01 -11.02
CA GLU A 14 -13.66 34.01 -12.45
C GLU A 14 -14.48 32.78 -12.87
N TRP A 15 -14.24 31.61 -12.26
CA TRP A 15 -14.93 30.39 -12.64
C TRP A 15 -16.38 30.38 -12.16
N VAL A 16 -16.65 30.94 -10.98
CA VAL A 16 -18.02 31.14 -10.48
C VAL A 16 -18.81 32.06 -11.41
N TYR A 17 -18.25 33.22 -11.77
CA TYR A 17 -18.93 34.20 -12.62
C TYR A 17 -19.06 33.73 -14.08
N ARG A 18 -18.03 33.08 -14.64
CA ARG A 18 -18.12 32.45 -15.98
C ARG A 18 -19.18 31.35 -16.04
N HIS A 19 -19.35 30.59 -14.96
CA HIS A 19 -20.32 29.48 -14.95
C HIS A 19 -21.76 29.97 -14.71
N LEU A 20 -21.95 30.97 -13.85
CA LEU A 20 -23.27 31.53 -13.55
C LEU A 20 -23.77 32.55 -14.58
N GLY A 21 -22.92 32.96 -15.54
CA GLY A 21 -23.31 33.71 -16.74
C GLY A 21 -23.68 35.17 -16.50
N ASP A 22 -23.22 35.79 -15.42
CA ASP A 22 -23.65 37.13 -14.99
C ASP A 22 -22.52 37.78 -14.17
N GLU A 23 -22.07 39.00 -14.50
CA GLU A 23 -20.98 39.72 -13.79
C GLU A 23 -21.44 40.49 -12.53
N LYS A 24 -22.68 40.27 -12.08
CA LYS A 24 -23.25 40.98 -10.92
C LYS A 24 -22.78 40.36 -9.61
N GLU A 25 -22.42 41.19 -8.63
CA GLU A 25 -22.08 40.74 -7.27
C GLU A 25 -23.20 39.89 -6.67
N ARG A 26 -22.86 38.66 -6.23
CA ARG A 26 -23.79 37.74 -5.58
C ARG A 26 -23.31 37.43 -4.17
N THR A 27 -24.26 37.18 -3.27
CA THR A 27 -23.94 36.62 -1.96
C THR A 27 -23.52 35.16 -2.10
N LEU A 28 -22.68 34.68 -1.18
CA LEU A 28 -22.19 33.29 -1.18
C LEU A 28 -23.36 32.29 -1.11
N TYR A 29 -24.41 32.61 -0.34
CA TYR A 29 -25.64 31.82 -0.30
C TYR A 29 -26.33 31.70 -1.67
N GLN A 30 -26.48 32.81 -2.39
CA GLN A 30 -27.11 32.82 -3.72
C GLN A 30 -26.28 32.03 -4.74
N ALA A 31 -24.96 32.20 -4.73
CA ALA A 31 -24.06 31.48 -5.64
C ALA A 31 -24.10 29.96 -5.42
N VAL A 32 -24.05 29.51 -4.16
CA VAL A 32 -24.14 28.08 -3.80
C VAL A 32 -25.51 27.52 -4.13
N SER A 33 -26.60 28.21 -3.79
CA SER A 33 -27.96 27.73 -4.05
C SER A 33 -28.23 27.57 -5.56
N GLU A 34 -27.73 28.49 -6.39
CA GLU A 34 -27.91 28.42 -7.84
C GLU A 34 -27.10 27.28 -8.44
N LEU A 35 -25.83 27.15 -8.04
CA LEU A 35 -24.96 26.04 -8.46
C LEU A 35 -25.60 24.68 -8.09
N CYS A 36 -26.09 24.54 -6.85
CA CYS A 36 -26.76 23.33 -6.37
C CYS A 36 -28.02 23.00 -7.17
N ARG A 37 -28.80 24.00 -7.61
CA ARG A 37 -29.98 23.77 -8.46
C ARG A 37 -29.59 23.21 -9.82
N GLN A 38 -28.47 23.65 -10.37
CA GLN A 38 -27.93 23.20 -11.65
C GLN A 38 -27.20 21.85 -11.57
N LEU A 39 -26.84 21.38 -10.36
CA LEU A 39 -26.17 20.09 -10.16
C LEU A 39 -27.01 18.88 -10.64
N LYS A 40 -28.33 19.05 -10.82
CA LYS A 40 -29.27 18.01 -11.31
C LYS A 40 -29.07 17.65 -12.79
N ASN A 41 -28.36 18.46 -13.58
CA ASN A 41 -28.10 18.19 -15.00
C ASN A 41 -26.73 17.50 -15.20
N ARG A 42 -26.73 16.39 -15.97
CA ARG A 42 -25.61 15.43 -16.09
C ARG A 42 -24.45 15.84 -17.02
N ASN A 43 -24.49 16.97 -17.74
CA ASN A 43 -23.60 17.20 -18.90
C ASN A 43 -22.74 18.48 -18.85
N THR A 44 -21.90 18.72 -17.84
CA THR A 44 -20.84 19.76 -17.94
C THR A 44 -19.78 19.62 -16.84
N GLU A 45 -18.64 18.98 -17.13
CA GLU A 45 -17.73 18.48 -16.07
C GLU A 45 -16.52 19.35 -15.71
N ARG A 46 -15.93 20.14 -16.62
CA ARG A 46 -14.66 20.83 -16.32
C ARG A 46 -14.79 22.21 -15.66
N ILE A 47 -15.57 23.13 -16.23
CA ILE A 47 -15.75 24.50 -15.69
C ILE A 47 -16.46 24.46 -14.32
N ARG A 48 -17.41 23.53 -14.18
CA ARG A 48 -18.18 23.26 -12.96
C ARG A 48 -17.29 22.83 -11.79
N HIS A 49 -16.27 22.00 -12.04
CA HIS A 49 -15.36 21.54 -11.00
C HIS A 49 -14.60 22.71 -10.34
N TRP A 50 -14.07 23.63 -11.15
CA TRP A 50 -13.35 24.79 -10.66
C TRP A 50 -14.25 25.79 -9.92
N ALA A 51 -15.47 26.04 -10.42
CA ALA A 51 -16.45 26.87 -9.72
C ALA A 51 -16.89 26.27 -8.36
N CYS A 52 -17.09 24.95 -8.29
CA CYS A 52 -17.35 24.23 -7.04
C CYS A 52 -16.18 24.38 -6.06
N LEU A 53 -14.95 24.24 -6.53
CA LEU A 53 -13.75 24.38 -5.69
C LEU A 53 -13.62 25.80 -5.13
N GLU A 54 -13.84 26.84 -5.94
CA GLU A 54 -13.81 28.24 -5.50
C GLU A 54 -14.87 28.50 -4.41
N LEU A 55 -16.12 28.09 -4.64
CA LEU A 55 -17.19 28.26 -3.65
C LEU A 55 -16.94 27.45 -2.37
N ALA A 56 -16.43 26.23 -2.49
CA ALA A 56 -16.06 25.40 -1.35
C ALA A 56 -14.96 26.04 -0.51
N GLN A 57 -13.95 26.65 -1.15
CA GLN A 57 -12.89 27.39 -0.46
C GLN A 57 -13.46 28.61 0.29
N ARG A 58 -14.38 29.36 -0.30
CA ARG A 58 -15.02 30.50 0.40
C ARG A 58 -15.88 30.03 1.57
N LEU A 59 -16.70 28.99 1.39
CA LEU A 59 -17.48 28.39 2.48
C LEU A 59 -16.61 27.91 3.64
N ARG A 60 -15.46 27.29 3.36
CA ARG A 60 -14.48 26.91 4.40
C ARG A 60 -13.96 28.13 5.14
N LYS A 61 -13.59 29.22 4.46
CA LYS A 61 -13.16 30.47 5.12
C LYS A 61 -14.22 31.06 6.05
N VAL A 62 -15.50 31.02 5.65
CA VAL A 62 -16.63 31.49 6.49
C VAL A 62 -16.78 30.59 7.71
N LEU A 63 -16.72 29.27 7.51
CA LEU A 63 -16.80 28.28 8.57
C LEU A 63 -15.66 28.49 9.57
N ILE A 64 -14.43 28.66 9.09
CA ILE A 64 -13.25 28.95 9.92
C ILE A 64 -13.49 30.22 10.74
N HIS A 65 -13.95 31.32 10.13
CA HIS A 65 -14.25 32.56 10.86
C HIS A 65 -15.25 32.35 11.99
N CYS A 66 -16.35 31.66 11.69
CA CYS A 66 -17.40 31.37 12.66
C CYS A 66 -16.86 30.48 13.78
N CYS A 67 -16.14 29.40 13.46
CA CYS A 67 -15.55 28.51 14.45
C CYS A 67 -14.56 29.26 15.36
N LEU A 68 -13.69 30.11 14.81
CA LEU A 68 -12.68 30.86 15.58
C LEU A 68 -13.29 31.81 16.62
N GLU A 69 -14.55 32.24 16.47
CA GLU A 69 -15.25 33.02 17.50
C GLU A 69 -15.56 32.19 18.75
N TYR A 70 -15.77 30.87 18.59
CA TYR A 70 -16.08 29.94 19.68
C TYR A 70 -14.85 29.21 20.23
N VAL A 71 -13.70 29.30 19.56
CA VAL A 71 -12.46 28.67 20.04
C VAL A 71 -11.81 29.57 21.08
N ASP A 72 -12.24 29.47 22.33
CA ASP A 72 -11.62 30.10 23.49
C ASP A 72 -10.97 29.05 24.39
N ALA A 73 -9.63 28.99 24.37
CA ALA A 73 -8.87 27.99 25.12
C ALA A 73 -7.70 28.66 25.84
N ASN A 74 -7.34 28.15 27.02
CA ASN A 74 -6.18 28.64 27.76
C ASN A 74 -4.85 28.09 27.22
N LEU A 75 -4.89 26.97 26.48
CA LEU A 75 -3.74 26.30 25.87
C LEU A 75 -4.11 25.81 24.47
N TYR A 76 -3.29 26.17 23.49
CA TYR A 76 -3.38 25.72 22.12
C TYR A 76 -2.20 24.77 21.83
N ILE A 77 -2.50 23.57 21.34
CA ILE A 77 -1.48 22.59 20.95
C ILE A 77 -1.55 22.45 19.43
N LEU A 78 -0.45 22.78 18.77
CA LEU A 78 -0.29 22.66 17.32
C LEU A 78 0.67 21.51 17.04
N ASP A 79 0.12 20.37 16.63
CA ASP A 79 0.91 19.23 16.18
C ASP A 79 1.32 19.40 14.70
N GLU A 80 2.44 18.79 14.31
CA GLU A 80 3.00 18.87 12.96
C GLU A 80 3.22 20.31 12.46
N PHE A 81 3.74 21.20 13.32
CA PHE A 81 3.94 22.63 13.03
C PHE A 81 4.71 22.92 11.72
N GLN A 82 5.52 21.98 11.22
CA GLN A 82 6.19 22.12 9.92
C GLN A 82 5.22 22.25 8.72
N ARG A 83 4.01 21.70 8.81
CA ARG A 83 2.96 21.83 7.77
C ARG A 83 2.32 23.21 7.73
N PHE A 84 2.64 23.99 8.75
CA PHE A 84 2.03 25.26 9.10
C PHE A 84 3.05 26.40 8.96
N ARG A 85 4.08 26.23 8.13
CA ARG A 85 5.09 27.24 7.85
C ARG A 85 4.49 28.57 7.38
N ASP A 86 3.42 28.46 6.60
CA ASP A 86 2.66 29.59 6.06
C ASP A 86 1.84 30.33 7.16
N LEU A 87 1.70 29.78 8.37
CA LEU A 87 1.00 30.42 9.50
C LEU A 87 1.66 31.72 9.97
N ILE A 88 2.95 31.90 9.71
CA ILE A 88 3.72 33.10 10.10
C ILE A 88 3.75 34.13 8.95
N GLU A 89 3.17 33.82 7.79
CA GLU A 89 2.96 34.81 6.74
C GLU A 89 1.75 35.68 7.10
N ASP A 90 1.90 37.01 7.01
CA ASP A 90 0.79 37.98 7.04
C ASP A 90 -0.07 37.92 5.74
N ASP A 91 -0.08 36.78 5.06
CA ASP A 91 -0.93 36.54 3.90
C ASP A 91 -2.30 36.04 4.37
N LEU A 92 -3.20 36.99 4.61
CA LEU A 92 -4.59 36.76 5.01
C LEU A 92 -5.40 35.96 3.96
N GLU A 93 -4.84 35.66 2.78
CA GLU A 93 -5.51 34.84 1.77
C GLU A 93 -5.46 33.33 2.07
N LYS A 94 -4.49 32.84 2.86
CA LYS A 94 -4.38 31.42 3.20
C LYS A 94 -5.22 31.05 4.43
N GLU A 95 -6.01 29.97 4.32
CA GLU A 95 -6.92 29.49 5.38
C GLU A 95 -6.19 29.19 6.70
N GLN A 96 -4.97 28.67 6.59
CA GLN A 96 -4.12 28.32 7.71
C GLN A 96 -3.68 29.59 8.46
N SER A 97 -3.12 30.58 7.75
CA SER A 97 -2.59 31.83 8.32
C SER A 97 -3.67 32.64 9.06
N LEU A 98 -4.92 32.56 8.60
CA LEU A 98 -6.08 33.14 9.29
C LEU A 98 -6.34 32.48 10.67
N ILE A 99 -6.21 31.15 10.76
CA ILE A 99 -6.37 30.41 12.03
C ILE A 99 -5.24 30.78 12.99
N ALA A 100 -4.00 30.78 12.51
CA ALA A 100 -2.84 31.16 13.32
C ALA A 100 -2.91 32.58 13.85
N SER A 101 -3.05 33.57 12.96
CA SER A 101 -3.06 34.99 13.35
C SER A 101 -4.13 35.27 14.41
N LYS A 102 -5.31 34.64 14.31
CA LYS A 102 -6.40 34.80 15.28
C LYS A 102 -6.16 34.03 16.60
N ILE A 103 -5.47 32.89 16.58
CA ILE A 103 -5.06 32.17 17.80
C ILE A 103 -3.90 32.89 18.50
N PHE A 104 -2.89 33.32 17.74
CA PHE A 104 -1.69 34.00 18.23
C PHE A 104 -1.97 35.42 18.72
N GLY A 105 -2.95 36.10 18.13
CA GLY A 105 -3.38 37.43 18.55
C GLY A 105 -4.20 37.48 19.84
N LYS A 106 -4.56 36.33 20.44
CA LYS A 106 -5.34 36.30 21.69
C LYS A 106 -4.45 36.60 22.91
N PRO A 107 -4.71 37.69 23.65
CA PRO A 107 -3.92 38.02 24.83
C PRO A 107 -4.08 36.95 25.91
N GLY A 108 -2.97 36.36 26.35
CA GLY A 108 -2.94 35.35 27.43
C GLY A 108 -3.07 33.89 26.98
N ALA A 109 -3.16 33.61 25.67
CA ALA A 109 -3.16 32.25 25.14
C ALA A 109 -1.77 31.60 25.30
N LYS A 110 -1.70 30.40 25.89
CA LYS A 110 -0.47 29.58 25.89
C LYS A 110 -0.44 28.73 24.63
N ILE A 111 0.71 28.64 23.97
CA ILE A 111 0.86 27.91 22.71
C ILE A 111 1.98 26.88 22.86
N LEU A 112 1.69 25.63 22.50
CA LEU A 112 2.64 24.53 22.43
C LEU A 112 2.75 24.06 20.99
N LEU A 113 3.95 24.15 20.41
CA LEU A 113 4.24 23.68 19.06
C LEU A 113 4.95 22.33 19.13
N LEU A 114 4.37 21.30 18.51
CA LEU A 114 4.97 19.98 18.39
C LEU A 114 5.39 19.75 16.94
N SER A 115 6.64 19.34 16.74
CA SER A 115 7.20 19.04 15.43
C SER A 115 8.41 18.13 15.53
N ALA A 116 8.48 17.12 14.65
CA ALA A 116 9.68 16.29 14.52
C ALA A 116 10.84 17.04 13.82
N THR A 117 10.52 17.95 12.90
CA THR A 117 11.49 18.75 12.13
C THR A 117 10.90 20.14 11.87
N PRO A 118 11.04 21.11 12.81
CA PRO A 118 10.40 22.42 12.68
C PRO A 118 10.97 23.26 11.52
N PHE A 119 12.10 22.85 10.93
CA PHE A 119 12.75 23.49 9.79
C PHE A 119 13.55 22.46 8.98
N LYS A 120 13.71 22.67 7.67
CA LYS A 120 14.63 21.88 6.82
C LYS A 120 16.06 22.39 7.03
N ALA A 121 16.97 21.50 7.41
CA ALA A 121 18.34 21.86 7.80
C ALA A 121 19.34 21.97 6.63
N PHE A 122 19.00 21.54 5.41
CA PHE A 122 19.96 21.40 4.31
C PHE A 122 19.43 21.99 3.00
N THR A 123 20.22 22.86 2.37
CA THR A 123 19.99 23.46 1.05
C THR A 123 20.66 22.65 -0.04
N GLY A 124 19.91 22.25 -1.08
CA GLY A 124 20.50 21.84 -2.36
C GLY A 124 20.87 23.05 -3.22
N HIS A 125 21.74 22.86 -4.22
CA HIS A 125 22.02 23.89 -5.23
C HIS A 125 20.75 24.33 -6.00
N SER A 126 19.75 23.47 -6.11
CA SER A 126 18.45 23.75 -6.74
C SER A 126 17.58 24.73 -5.94
N ASP A 127 17.70 24.72 -4.61
CA ASP A 127 16.80 25.48 -3.73
C ASP A 127 17.21 26.96 -3.68
N HIS A 128 18.50 27.24 -3.85
CA HIS A 128 19.04 28.59 -4.04
C HIS A 128 18.60 29.24 -5.36
N GLU A 129 18.48 28.46 -6.44
CA GLU A 129 18.01 28.97 -7.75
C GLU A 129 16.51 29.30 -7.75
N ASN A 130 15.73 28.70 -6.83
CA ASN A 130 14.30 28.93 -6.69
C ASN A 130 13.93 30.02 -5.65
N GLY A 131 14.91 30.66 -5.01
CA GLY A 131 14.66 31.73 -4.03
C GLY A 131 14.10 31.24 -2.68
N GLU A 132 14.21 29.96 -2.35
CA GLU A 132 13.80 29.42 -1.05
C GLU A 132 14.90 29.68 0.01
N GLU A 133 14.88 30.85 0.64
CA GLU A 133 15.80 31.18 1.73
C GLU A 133 15.38 30.51 3.06
N HIS A 134 15.59 29.20 3.22
CA HIS A 134 15.18 28.43 4.41
C HIS A 134 15.64 28.97 5.78
N PHE A 135 16.74 29.73 5.80
CA PHE A 135 17.17 30.41 7.03
C PHE A 135 16.19 31.52 7.47
N THR A 136 15.52 32.17 6.51
CA THR A 136 14.50 33.17 6.81
C THR A 136 13.29 32.54 7.49
N ASP A 137 12.86 31.35 7.06
CA ASP A 137 11.77 30.59 7.69
C ASP A 137 12.10 30.25 9.15
N PHE A 138 13.29 29.71 9.41
CA PHE A 138 13.72 29.41 10.78
C PHE A 138 13.80 30.68 11.63
N ARG A 139 14.35 31.78 11.07
CA ARG A 139 14.44 33.07 11.74
C ARG A 139 13.05 33.60 12.11
N ARG A 140 12.04 33.44 11.25
CA ARG A 140 10.64 33.83 11.51
C ARG A 140 10.04 33.04 12.68
N VAL A 141 10.20 31.72 12.69
CA VAL A 141 9.73 30.87 13.80
C VAL A 141 10.42 31.27 15.11
N LEU A 142 11.73 31.50 15.07
CA LEU A 142 12.48 31.92 16.25
C LEU A 142 12.05 33.31 16.74
N THR A 143 11.73 34.22 15.81
CA THR A 143 11.23 35.57 16.11
C THR A 143 9.90 35.50 16.85
N PHE A 144 9.02 34.62 16.40
CA PHE A 144 7.75 34.32 17.06
C PHE A 144 7.94 33.71 18.46
N LEU A 145 8.78 32.68 18.60
CA LEU A 145 9.02 32.01 19.88
C LEU A 145 9.69 32.92 20.93
N LEU A 146 10.45 33.92 20.49
CA LEU A 146 11.10 34.92 21.34
C LEU A 146 10.24 36.18 21.56
N ASP A 147 8.94 36.13 21.26
CA ASP A 147 8.00 37.23 21.46
C ASP A 147 8.47 38.55 20.81
N ASN A 148 9.09 38.48 19.61
CA ASN A 148 9.69 39.62 18.90
C ASN A 148 10.81 40.36 19.66
N ASN A 149 11.50 39.70 20.60
CA ASN A 149 12.64 40.29 21.31
C ASN A 149 13.86 40.49 20.37
N SER A 150 13.99 41.70 19.83
CA SER A 150 15.02 42.07 18.86
C SER A 150 16.46 41.92 19.40
N ALA A 151 16.67 42.09 20.70
CA ALA A 151 17.99 41.95 21.32
C ALA A 151 18.46 40.48 21.35
N GLN A 152 17.58 39.56 21.76
CA GLN A 152 17.88 38.12 21.78
C GLN A 152 18.06 37.55 20.37
N LEU A 153 17.29 38.04 19.39
CA LEU A 153 17.45 37.65 17.98
C LEU A 153 18.79 38.11 17.40
N ALA A 154 19.19 39.36 17.69
CA ALA A 154 20.48 39.89 17.25
C ALA A 154 21.66 39.14 17.89
N GLU A 155 21.54 38.79 19.17
CA GLU A 155 22.53 37.98 19.88
C GLU A 155 22.64 36.58 19.27
N TYR A 156 21.51 35.92 19.01
CA TYR A 156 21.47 34.63 18.33
C TYR A 156 22.20 34.68 16.97
N ASP A 157 21.91 35.67 16.14
CA ASP A 157 22.55 35.82 14.83
C ASP A 157 24.06 36.02 14.92
N ALA A 158 24.50 36.86 15.87
CA ALA A 158 25.92 37.14 16.08
C ALA A 158 26.68 35.88 16.51
N GLN A 159 26.16 35.16 17.50
CA GLN A 159 26.78 33.93 18.03
C GLN A 159 26.76 32.80 17.00
N ARG A 160 25.65 32.63 16.28
CA ARG A 160 25.55 31.64 15.19
C ARG A 160 26.52 31.94 14.06
N SER A 161 26.66 33.20 13.66
CA SER A 161 27.60 33.60 12.61
C SER A 161 29.05 33.43 13.04
N ALA A 162 29.35 33.59 14.34
CA ALA A 162 30.68 33.28 14.89
C ALA A 162 30.95 31.77 14.90
N LEU A 163 29.99 30.95 15.34
CA LEU A 163 30.07 29.49 15.31
C LEU A 163 30.30 28.96 13.88
N TYR A 164 29.54 29.46 12.91
CA TYR A 164 29.67 29.06 11.51
C TYR A 164 31.05 29.42 10.93
N ARG A 165 31.56 30.63 11.23
CA ARG A 165 32.92 31.04 10.84
C ARG A 165 33.97 30.11 11.45
N GLN A 166 33.83 29.75 12.72
CA GLN A 166 34.75 28.83 13.38
C GLN A 166 34.76 27.45 12.70
N MET A 167 33.58 26.92 12.34
CA MET A 167 33.48 25.65 11.61
C MET A 167 34.13 25.70 10.23
N LEU A 168 33.98 26.81 9.48
CA LEU A 168 34.59 26.99 8.16
C LEU A 168 36.12 27.14 8.21
N THR A 169 36.68 27.56 9.35
CA THR A 169 38.14 27.71 9.52
C THR A 169 38.85 26.42 9.93
N LEU A 170 38.12 25.33 10.19
CA LEU A 170 38.71 24.06 10.60
C LEU A 170 39.56 23.45 9.49
N ARG A 171 40.79 23.05 9.83
CA ARG A 171 41.71 22.32 8.96
C ARG A 171 42.03 20.95 9.55
N PRO A 172 42.36 19.94 8.73
CA PRO A 172 42.76 18.63 9.23
C PRO A 172 43.94 18.77 10.20
N GLY A 173 43.77 18.31 11.45
CA GLY A 173 44.81 18.34 12.49
C GLY A 173 44.81 19.57 13.41
N GLN A 174 43.98 20.59 13.17
CA GLN A 174 43.76 21.72 14.08
C GLN A 174 42.30 21.74 14.53
N CYS A 175 42.05 21.31 15.76
CA CYS A 175 40.70 21.20 16.32
C CYS A 175 40.54 22.10 17.56
N GLU A 176 40.79 23.40 17.42
CA GLU A 176 40.46 24.38 18.46
C GLU A 176 39.00 24.83 18.29
N LEU A 177 38.07 23.93 18.61
CA LEU A 177 36.66 24.25 18.76
C LEU A 177 36.41 24.74 20.19
N THR A 178 36.18 26.04 20.34
CA THR A 178 35.72 26.65 21.59
C THR A 178 34.20 26.45 21.70
N PRO A 179 33.70 25.86 22.80
CA PRO A 179 32.27 25.59 22.95
C PRO A 179 31.43 26.85 23.21
N GLU A 180 32.06 28.00 23.47
CA GLU A 180 31.41 29.23 23.91
C GLU A 180 30.27 29.69 22.99
N HIS A 181 30.51 29.78 21.68
CA HIS A 181 29.48 30.20 20.73
C HIS A 181 28.34 29.18 20.62
N ARG A 182 28.66 27.88 20.73
CA ARG A 182 27.66 26.79 20.76
C ARG A 182 26.78 26.91 22.00
N GLU A 183 27.38 27.08 23.17
CA GLU A 183 26.67 27.17 24.45
C GLU A 183 25.75 28.40 24.51
N LYS A 184 26.18 29.54 23.97
CA LYS A 184 25.35 30.74 23.86
C LYS A 184 24.15 30.54 22.94
N VAL A 185 24.36 29.94 21.76
CA VAL A 185 23.26 29.58 20.85
C VAL A 185 22.31 28.58 21.52
N GLU A 186 22.84 27.57 22.19
CA GLU A 186 22.08 26.55 22.88
C GLU A 186 21.26 27.12 24.04
N GLY A 187 21.82 28.03 24.83
CA GLY A 187 21.12 28.69 25.93
C GLY A 187 19.89 29.48 25.44
N ILE A 188 20.03 30.21 24.34
CA ILE A 188 18.90 30.95 23.73
C ILE A 188 17.82 29.97 23.26
N LEU A 189 18.20 28.91 22.53
CA LEU A 189 17.23 27.95 22.00
C LEU A 189 16.54 27.13 23.10
N ARG A 190 17.26 26.69 24.14
CA ARG A 190 16.71 25.92 25.27
C ARG A 190 15.67 26.67 26.08
N SER A 191 15.63 28.00 26.00
CA SER A 191 14.62 28.80 26.70
C SER A 191 13.19 28.58 26.15
N ARG A 192 13.06 28.17 24.88
CA ARG A 192 11.76 28.02 24.19
C ARG A 192 11.60 26.69 23.43
N ILE A 193 12.69 25.95 23.18
CA ILE A 193 12.69 24.71 22.42
C ILE A 193 13.18 23.56 23.30
N CYS A 194 12.39 22.50 23.36
CA CYS A 194 12.78 21.22 23.93
C CYS A 194 12.86 20.18 22.81
N ARG A 195 14.00 19.49 22.68
CA ARG A 195 14.19 18.40 21.73
C ARG A 195 14.63 17.15 22.48
N THR A 196 13.86 16.09 22.36
CA THR A 196 14.19 14.77 22.88
C THR A 196 14.55 13.85 21.71
N GLU A 197 15.71 13.22 21.76
CA GLU A 197 16.10 12.22 20.78
C GLU A 197 15.95 10.82 21.36
N ARG A 198 15.57 9.84 20.53
CA ARG A 198 15.47 8.43 20.96
C ARG A 198 16.83 7.81 21.32
N HIS A 199 17.94 8.51 21.06
CA HIS A 199 19.32 8.05 21.24
C HIS A 199 19.77 7.95 22.71
N ILE A 200 18.98 8.39 23.69
CA ILE A 200 19.35 8.37 25.12
C ILE A 200 19.45 6.92 25.69
N ALA A 201 18.95 5.91 24.97
CA ALA A 201 18.88 4.52 25.45
C ALA A 201 19.98 3.57 24.94
N GLY A 202 20.94 4.01 24.10
CA GLY A 202 21.99 3.14 23.54
C GLY A 202 23.41 3.59 23.89
N GLU A 203 24.31 2.64 24.18
CA GLU A 203 25.71 2.90 24.56
C GLU A 203 26.55 3.63 23.48
N ALA A 204 26.10 3.64 22.23
CA ALA A 204 26.73 4.34 21.11
C ALA A 204 25.74 5.31 20.43
N SER A 205 26.16 6.56 20.23
CA SER A 205 25.33 7.65 19.70
C SER A 205 24.72 7.40 18.30
N ASN A 206 25.19 6.39 17.56
CA ASN A 206 24.74 6.03 16.20
C ASN A 206 24.20 4.58 16.06
N SER A 207 23.81 3.89 17.14
CA SER A 207 23.41 2.47 17.08
C SER A 207 22.24 2.14 16.15
N LEU A 208 21.39 3.13 15.82
CA LEU A 208 20.20 2.97 14.97
C LEU A 208 20.45 3.25 13.47
N ILE A 209 21.62 3.78 13.10
CA ILE A 209 21.94 4.17 11.72
C ILE A 209 23.19 3.41 11.27
N HIS A 210 23.01 2.55 10.27
CA HIS A 210 24.11 1.84 9.62
C HIS A 210 24.43 2.49 8.27
N ASP A 211 25.57 3.17 8.18
CA ASP A 211 26.10 3.78 6.94
C ASP A 211 26.61 2.70 5.97
N SER A 212 25.72 2.02 5.27
CA SER A 212 26.10 0.94 4.34
C SER A 212 26.96 1.40 3.16
N TRP A 213 26.95 2.69 2.81
CA TRP A 213 27.76 3.21 1.70
C TRP A 213 29.27 3.21 1.98
N LYS A 214 29.68 3.12 3.25
CA LYS A 214 31.10 3.06 3.66
C LYS A 214 31.66 1.63 3.57
N SER A 215 30.81 0.62 3.79
CA SER A 215 31.19 -0.79 3.76
C SER A 215 30.93 -1.44 2.41
N ASP A 216 29.82 -1.10 1.75
CA ASP A 216 29.33 -1.78 0.56
C ASP A 216 29.55 -0.90 -0.66
N ARG A 217 30.49 -1.31 -1.53
CA ARG A 217 30.68 -0.62 -2.82
C ARG A 217 29.51 -0.92 -3.73
N LEU A 218 28.90 0.13 -4.29
CA LEU A 218 27.92 -0.02 -5.37
C LEU A 218 28.56 -0.77 -6.55
N PRO A 219 27.89 -1.79 -7.12
CA PRO A 219 28.40 -2.55 -8.25
C PRO A 219 28.28 -1.75 -9.55
N PHE A 220 29.11 -0.71 -9.67
CA PHE A 220 29.17 0.17 -10.83
C PHE A 220 29.89 -0.51 -12.01
N GLY A 221 29.27 -0.50 -13.19
CA GLY A 221 29.83 -1.14 -14.38
C GLY A 221 29.68 -0.36 -15.68
N PRO A 222 30.14 -0.92 -16.82
CA PRO A 222 30.07 -0.28 -18.13
C PRO A 222 28.64 0.04 -18.60
N GLY A 223 27.65 -0.74 -18.16
CA GLY A 223 26.23 -0.48 -18.44
C GLY A 223 25.73 0.84 -17.83
N ASP A 224 26.22 1.23 -16.65
CA ASP A 224 25.86 2.50 -16.01
C ASP A 224 26.37 3.69 -16.81
N ILE A 225 27.58 3.57 -17.36
CA ILE A 225 28.17 4.56 -18.26
C ILE A 225 27.38 4.61 -19.57
N ARG A 226 26.98 3.46 -20.11
CA ARG A 226 26.17 3.39 -21.34
C ARG A 226 24.80 4.05 -21.21
N ASN A 227 24.12 3.91 -20.07
CA ASN A 227 22.88 4.62 -19.80
C ASN A 227 23.07 6.14 -19.97
N PHE A 228 24.19 6.66 -19.45
CA PHE A 228 24.56 8.06 -19.61
C PHE A 228 24.94 8.42 -21.05
N THR A 229 25.84 7.69 -21.70
CA THR A 229 26.36 8.07 -23.03
C THR A 229 25.26 8.09 -24.09
N LEU A 230 24.32 7.14 -24.05
CA LEU A 230 23.18 7.09 -24.97
C LEU A 230 22.20 8.24 -24.71
N THR A 231 21.95 8.57 -23.44
CA THR A 231 21.09 9.70 -23.07
C THR A 231 21.73 11.03 -23.50
N ASP A 232 23.01 11.21 -23.22
CA ASP A 232 23.79 12.40 -23.55
C ASP A 232 23.86 12.62 -25.07
N ALA A 233 24.00 11.56 -25.87
CA ALA A 233 24.00 11.66 -27.33
C ALA A 233 22.71 12.29 -27.90
N VAL A 234 21.55 11.94 -27.35
CA VAL A 234 20.26 12.51 -27.74
C VAL A 234 20.14 13.95 -27.25
N VAL A 235 20.56 14.24 -26.03
CA VAL A 235 20.49 15.61 -25.47
C VAL A 235 21.40 16.56 -26.21
N ARG A 236 22.64 16.17 -26.55
CA ARG A 236 23.54 16.99 -27.40
C ARG A 236 23.00 17.26 -28.78
N ALA A 237 22.25 16.31 -29.37
CA ALA A 237 21.58 16.55 -30.64
C ALA A 237 20.46 17.59 -30.50
N LEU A 238 19.72 17.54 -29.39
CA LEU A 238 18.66 18.50 -29.07
C LEU A 238 19.22 19.90 -28.75
N GLU A 239 20.33 20.00 -28.03
CA GLU A 239 21.02 21.26 -27.68
C GLU A 239 21.44 22.08 -28.91
N LYS A 240 21.69 21.42 -30.05
CA LYS A 240 22.02 22.09 -31.31
C LYS A 240 20.83 22.84 -31.93
N VAL A 241 19.60 22.47 -31.57
CA VAL A 241 18.37 22.95 -32.22
C VAL A 241 17.36 23.58 -31.25
N ALA A 242 17.60 23.46 -29.95
CA ALA A 242 16.78 24.05 -28.89
C ALA A 242 17.64 24.33 -27.65
N ALA A 243 17.30 25.37 -26.88
CA ALA A 243 17.84 25.52 -25.54
C ALA A 243 17.41 24.30 -24.71
N VAL A 244 18.31 23.71 -23.93
CA VAL A 244 18.02 22.60 -23.02
C VAL A 244 18.46 23.01 -21.61
N ASN A 245 17.53 22.98 -20.67
CA ASN A 245 17.82 23.23 -19.26
C ASN A 245 17.72 21.87 -18.54
N GLY A 246 18.86 21.36 -18.07
CA GLY A 246 18.93 20.09 -17.35
C GLY A 246 20.21 19.33 -17.69
N LYS A 247 20.87 18.78 -16.67
CA LYS A 247 22.10 17.98 -16.83
C LYS A 247 21.69 16.51 -16.98
N PRO A 248 21.88 15.86 -18.15
CA PRO A 248 21.51 14.46 -18.38
C PRO A 248 22.12 13.50 -17.34
N VAL A 249 23.30 13.87 -16.82
CA VAL A 249 24.00 13.19 -15.73
C VAL A 249 23.10 13.00 -14.50
N GLU A 250 22.38 14.03 -14.06
CA GLU A 250 21.56 13.95 -12.84
C GLU A 250 20.35 13.02 -13.02
N PHE A 251 19.80 12.97 -14.24
CA PHE A 251 18.76 12.01 -14.56
C PHE A 251 19.30 10.59 -14.58
N CYS A 252 20.44 10.35 -15.23
CA CYS A 252 21.03 9.01 -15.35
C CYS A 252 21.57 8.46 -14.02
N LYS A 253 21.93 9.33 -13.07
CA LYS A 253 22.28 8.94 -11.68
C LYS A 253 21.07 8.42 -10.88
N SER A 254 19.86 8.77 -11.31
CA SER A 254 18.63 8.54 -10.56
C SER A 254 17.71 7.53 -11.23
N ALA A 255 17.77 7.41 -12.56
CA ALA A 255 16.91 6.55 -13.34
C ALA A 255 17.64 5.81 -14.48
N LEU A 256 17.26 4.55 -14.67
CA LEU A 256 17.48 3.76 -15.88
C LEU A 256 16.45 4.17 -16.94
N TYR A 257 16.89 4.27 -18.20
CA TYR A 257 16.06 4.72 -19.32
C TYR A 257 15.30 6.03 -19.06
N PRO A 258 15.96 7.15 -18.72
CA PRO A 258 15.26 8.38 -18.33
C PRO A 258 14.16 8.80 -19.32
N PHE A 259 14.38 8.69 -20.63
CA PHE A 259 13.40 9.09 -21.64
C PHE A 259 12.05 8.34 -21.56
N SER A 260 12.07 7.08 -21.12
CA SER A 260 10.85 6.30 -20.89
C SER A 260 10.01 6.85 -19.73
N PHE A 261 10.61 7.59 -18.78
CA PHE A 261 9.98 8.06 -17.54
C PHE A 261 9.91 9.59 -17.38
N LEU A 262 10.50 10.37 -18.28
CA LEU A 262 10.52 11.84 -18.27
C LEU A 262 9.18 12.51 -18.67
N GLU A 263 8.03 11.86 -18.48
CA GLU A 263 6.74 12.49 -18.78
C GLU A 263 6.49 13.69 -17.85
N HIS A 264 5.96 14.78 -18.43
CA HIS A 264 5.84 16.12 -17.82
C HIS A 264 7.15 16.87 -17.56
N TYR A 265 8.31 16.33 -17.96
CA TYR A 265 9.56 17.08 -17.92
C TYR A 265 9.74 17.92 -19.18
N GLN A 266 10.23 19.16 -19.01
CA GLN A 266 10.52 20.06 -20.12
C GLN A 266 11.46 19.44 -21.17
N LEU A 267 12.41 18.60 -20.75
CA LEU A 267 13.32 17.90 -21.66
C LEU A 267 12.54 17.02 -22.66
N LYS A 268 11.55 16.25 -22.20
CA LYS A 268 10.75 15.37 -23.06
C LYS A 268 9.82 16.16 -23.97
N GLU A 269 9.23 17.25 -23.48
CA GLU A 269 8.38 18.12 -24.30
C GLU A 269 9.17 18.84 -25.40
N ARG A 270 10.39 19.31 -25.10
CA ARG A 270 11.30 19.88 -26.11
C ARG A 270 11.75 18.84 -27.13
N LEU A 271 12.03 17.62 -26.68
CA LEU A 271 12.37 16.50 -27.56
C LEU A 271 11.22 16.19 -28.53
N LYS A 272 9.96 16.15 -28.04
CA LYS A 272 8.77 15.98 -28.87
C LYS A 272 8.64 17.09 -29.92
N ALA A 273 8.81 18.35 -29.50
CA ALA A 273 8.70 19.51 -30.38
C ALA A 273 9.75 19.59 -31.50
N LYS A 274 10.85 18.82 -31.39
CA LYS A 274 11.96 18.80 -32.36
C LYS A 274 12.16 17.42 -33.03
N LEU A 275 11.13 16.58 -33.03
CA LEU A 275 11.16 15.26 -33.67
C LEU A 275 11.35 15.27 -35.19
N ASP A 276 10.90 16.34 -35.86
CA ASP A 276 11.05 16.51 -37.30
C ASP A 276 12.49 16.86 -37.72
N ASP A 277 13.34 17.26 -36.77
CA ASP A 277 14.74 17.51 -37.04
C ASP A 277 15.47 16.19 -37.35
N LYS A 278 16.18 16.17 -38.49
CA LYS A 278 16.90 14.98 -38.96
C LYS A 278 18.01 14.55 -38.00
N GLY A 279 18.71 15.51 -37.37
CA GLY A 279 19.80 15.24 -36.44
C GLY A 279 19.30 14.61 -35.15
N VAL A 280 18.24 15.17 -34.56
CA VAL A 280 17.58 14.64 -33.36
C VAL A 280 17.01 13.24 -33.63
N ARG A 281 16.29 13.06 -34.75
CA ARG A 281 15.72 11.76 -35.12
C ARG A 281 16.78 10.69 -35.35
N GLN A 282 17.90 11.04 -36.00
CA GLN A 282 18.99 10.09 -36.21
C GLN A 282 19.69 9.73 -34.89
N ALA A 283 19.83 10.68 -33.96
CA ALA A 283 20.36 10.41 -32.62
C ALA A 283 19.44 9.49 -31.80
N LEU A 284 18.13 9.69 -31.88
CA LEU A 284 17.13 8.82 -31.24
C LEU A 284 17.20 7.38 -31.78
N LEU A 285 17.25 7.20 -33.10
CA LEU A 285 17.34 5.87 -33.72
C LEU A 285 18.66 5.16 -33.37
N LYS A 286 19.79 5.88 -33.30
CA LYS A 286 21.07 5.34 -32.85
C LYS A 286 21.08 4.97 -31.36
N SER A 287 20.23 5.61 -30.57
CA SER A 287 20.16 5.46 -29.11
C SER A 287 18.91 4.68 -28.68
N ARG A 288 18.44 3.71 -29.48
CA ARG A 288 17.24 2.90 -29.17
C ARG A 288 17.34 2.21 -27.81
N SER A 289 18.54 1.75 -27.44
CA SER A 289 18.81 1.16 -26.13
C SER A 289 18.73 2.15 -24.97
N ALA A 290 18.58 3.47 -25.19
CA ALA A 290 18.30 4.44 -24.13
C ALA A 290 16.84 4.40 -23.64
N TRP A 291 16.00 3.60 -24.29
CA TRP A 291 14.58 3.42 -23.97
C TRP A 291 14.34 1.98 -23.50
N ILE A 292 13.26 1.79 -22.75
CA ILE A 292 12.80 0.44 -22.43
C ILE A 292 12.39 -0.32 -23.70
N ASP A 293 12.79 -1.58 -23.76
CA ASP A 293 12.48 -2.50 -24.84
C ASP A 293 11.19 -3.25 -24.50
N LEU A 294 10.06 -2.82 -25.07
CA LEU A 294 8.75 -3.40 -24.74
C LEU A 294 8.59 -4.82 -25.30
N ASP A 295 9.30 -5.19 -26.37
CA ASP A 295 9.21 -6.55 -26.91
C ASP A 295 9.82 -7.55 -25.92
N LYS A 296 10.94 -7.19 -25.28
CA LYS A 296 11.56 -7.98 -24.19
C LYS A 296 10.78 -7.95 -22.88
N VAL A 297 10.00 -6.89 -22.67
CA VAL A 297 9.08 -6.84 -21.54
C VAL A 297 7.94 -7.83 -21.80
N ASP A 298 7.43 -7.89 -23.03
CA ASP A 298 6.30 -8.74 -23.39
C ASP A 298 6.59 -10.23 -23.20
N ASP A 299 7.80 -10.70 -23.54
CA ASP A 299 8.20 -12.11 -23.41
C ASP A 299 8.85 -12.46 -22.05
N TYR A 300 8.82 -11.54 -21.07
CA TYR A 300 9.49 -11.68 -19.77
C TYR A 300 11.03 -11.90 -19.86
N SER A 301 11.69 -11.50 -20.95
CA SER A 301 13.14 -11.68 -21.14
C SER A 301 14.00 -10.50 -20.68
N TRP A 302 13.42 -9.31 -20.49
CA TRP A 302 14.13 -8.16 -19.91
C TRP A 302 14.54 -8.50 -18.47
N GLN A 303 15.76 -8.17 -18.06
CA GLN A 303 16.23 -8.44 -16.70
C GLN A 303 16.90 -7.22 -16.11
N ILE A 304 16.59 -6.93 -14.86
CA ILE A 304 17.26 -5.86 -14.10
C ILE A 304 18.77 -6.14 -13.92
N ASP A 305 19.14 -7.43 -13.88
CA ASP A 305 20.50 -7.94 -13.71
C ASP A 305 21.32 -8.00 -14.99
N LEU A 306 20.69 -7.99 -16.17
CA LEU A 306 21.41 -8.03 -17.46
C LEU A 306 21.91 -6.66 -17.92
N GLY A 307 22.47 -5.90 -16.97
CA GLY A 307 23.68 -5.10 -17.22
C GLY A 307 24.95 -5.95 -17.38
N GLY A 308 24.84 -7.29 -17.24
CA GLY A 308 25.93 -8.27 -17.35
C GLY A 308 25.96 -9.12 -18.64
N LYS A 309 25.01 -8.97 -19.58
CA LYS A 309 25.32 -9.25 -21.00
C LYS A 309 26.00 -8.02 -21.56
N ALA A 310 27.13 -8.20 -22.24
CA ALA A 310 28.19 -7.20 -22.41
C ALA A 310 27.83 -5.84 -23.04
N ASP A 311 26.60 -5.57 -23.49
CA ASP A 311 26.28 -4.43 -24.36
C ASP A 311 25.08 -3.52 -23.98
N GLY A 312 24.30 -3.83 -22.93
CA GLY A 312 23.13 -3.03 -22.53
C GLY A 312 23.40 -1.95 -21.46
N PRO A 313 22.53 -0.92 -21.32
CA PRO A 313 22.57 0.01 -20.18
C PRO A 313 22.05 -0.62 -18.88
N SER A 314 22.58 -0.17 -17.74
CA SER A 314 22.25 -0.66 -16.40
C SER A 314 22.19 0.49 -15.38
N HIS A 315 21.73 0.18 -14.16
CA HIS A 315 21.68 1.16 -13.06
C HIS A 315 21.94 0.50 -11.70
N ALA A 316 23.15 0.68 -11.17
CA ALA A 316 23.64 0.02 -9.96
C ALA A 316 22.77 0.27 -8.72
N ARG A 317 22.22 1.48 -8.57
CA ARG A 317 21.30 1.80 -7.44
C ARG A 317 19.96 1.10 -7.56
N LEU A 318 19.46 0.89 -8.79
CA LEU A 318 18.20 0.19 -9.02
C LEU A 318 18.38 -1.31 -8.76
N LYS A 319 19.52 -1.88 -9.17
CA LYS A 319 19.89 -3.25 -8.82
C LYS A 319 19.98 -3.44 -7.31
N LEU A 320 20.73 -2.59 -6.62
CA LEU A 320 20.82 -2.65 -5.15
C LEU A 320 19.44 -2.52 -4.49
N LEU A 321 18.58 -1.65 -5.01
CA LEU A 321 17.20 -1.52 -4.54
C LEU A 321 16.41 -2.80 -4.76
N ALA A 322 16.50 -3.43 -5.94
CA ALA A 322 15.82 -4.70 -6.21
C ALA A 322 16.32 -5.81 -5.28
N ASP A 323 17.63 -5.92 -5.08
CA ASP A 323 18.23 -6.91 -4.19
C ASP A 323 17.75 -6.74 -2.74
N LYS A 324 17.68 -5.49 -2.24
CA LYS A 324 17.20 -5.22 -0.87
C LYS A 324 15.68 -5.30 -0.71
N ALA A 325 14.92 -4.85 -1.71
CA ALA A 325 13.46 -4.76 -1.61
C ALA A 325 12.78 -6.09 -1.93
N LEU A 326 13.36 -6.91 -2.81
CA LEU A 326 12.80 -8.21 -3.19
C LEU A 326 13.49 -9.38 -2.50
N GLY A 327 14.69 -9.20 -1.93
CA GLY A 327 15.44 -10.28 -1.31
C GLY A 327 15.69 -11.46 -2.25
N ASN A 328 15.82 -12.65 -1.67
CA ASN A 328 15.95 -13.89 -2.43
C ASN A 328 14.59 -14.34 -2.96
N ARG A 329 13.55 -14.34 -2.10
CA ARG A 329 12.21 -14.89 -2.41
C ARG A 329 11.06 -13.96 -2.07
N GLY A 330 11.32 -12.68 -1.78
CA GLY A 330 10.27 -11.67 -1.54
C GLY A 330 9.30 -11.49 -2.71
N ALA A 331 9.69 -11.80 -3.95
CA ALA A 331 8.77 -11.82 -5.10
C ALA A 331 7.65 -12.87 -4.98
N GLU A 332 7.83 -13.89 -4.13
CA GLU A 332 6.86 -14.95 -3.88
C GLU A 332 6.01 -14.70 -2.62
N MET A 333 6.25 -13.60 -1.90
CA MET A 333 5.55 -13.26 -0.65
C MET A 333 4.37 -12.32 -0.91
N LEU A 334 3.14 -12.78 -0.62
CA LEU A 334 1.91 -11.98 -0.77
C LEU A 334 1.69 -11.00 0.39
N TRP A 335 2.38 -11.22 1.51
CA TRP A 335 2.41 -10.34 2.66
C TRP A 335 3.82 -10.30 3.25
N ILE A 336 4.08 -9.27 4.05
CA ILE A 336 5.32 -9.17 4.82
C ILE A 336 5.21 -10.13 6.02
N PRO A 337 6.27 -10.92 6.33
CA PRO A 337 6.29 -11.78 7.51
C PRO A 337 5.84 -11.06 8.79
N PRO A 338 5.07 -11.73 9.68
CA PRO A 338 4.65 -11.13 10.94
C PRO A 338 5.85 -10.83 11.84
N SER A 339 5.70 -9.85 12.72
CA SER A 339 6.75 -9.44 13.66
C SER A 339 6.99 -10.52 14.72
N LEU A 340 5.94 -11.26 15.09
CA LEU A 340 5.95 -12.32 16.08
C LEU A 340 5.27 -13.58 15.51
N PRO A 341 5.94 -14.35 14.63
CA PRO A 341 5.37 -15.58 14.11
C PRO A 341 5.15 -16.61 15.22
N TYR A 342 4.06 -17.37 15.14
CA TYR A 342 3.74 -18.38 16.16
C TYR A 342 4.57 -19.65 16.07
N TYR A 343 5.28 -19.86 14.97
CA TYR A 343 6.19 -20.96 14.71
C TYR A 343 7.23 -20.51 13.66
N PRO A 344 8.38 -21.19 13.52
CA PRO A 344 9.34 -20.87 12.47
C PRO A 344 8.66 -20.89 11.09
N LEU A 345 8.86 -19.83 10.31
CA LEU A 345 8.29 -19.70 8.96
C LEU A 345 8.93 -20.71 8.01
N GLU A 346 8.16 -21.18 7.03
CA GLU A 346 8.58 -22.18 6.05
C GLU A 346 8.48 -21.62 4.62
N GLN A 347 8.94 -22.41 3.64
CA GLN A 347 8.87 -22.09 2.20
C GLN A 347 9.54 -20.73 1.89
N SER A 348 8.92 -19.92 1.03
CA SER A 348 9.41 -18.61 0.61
C SER A 348 9.63 -17.64 1.77
N PHE A 349 8.90 -17.81 2.87
CA PHE A 349 9.00 -16.96 4.06
C PHE A 349 10.21 -17.26 4.95
N ALA A 350 10.90 -18.38 4.75
CA ALA A 350 12.04 -18.79 5.57
C ALA A 350 13.39 -18.15 5.13
N GLU A 351 13.51 -17.72 3.87
CA GLU A 351 14.81 -17.41 3.26
C GLU A 351 15.30 -15.98 3.49
N ASP A 352 14.42 -15.04 3.86
CA ASP A 352 14.74 -13.63 4.02
C ASP A 352 14.40 -13.12 5.45
N PRO A 353 15.14 -13.55 6.49
CA PRO A 353 14.91 -13.07 7.86
C PRO A 353 15.14 -11.55 7.95
N GLY A 354 14.15 -10.82 8.43
CA GLY A 354 14.16 -9.36 8.50
C GLY A 354 13.66 -8.66 7.22
N PHE A 355 13.06 -9.39 6.28
CA PHE A 355 12.34 -8.82 5.16
C PHE A 355 11.32 -7.77 5.64
N THR A 356 11.42 -6.55 5.13
CA THR A 356 10.63 -5.41 5.61
C THR A 356 10.47 -4.33 4.54
N LYS A 357 9.67 -3.31 4.88
CA LYS A 357 9.38 -2.18 3.98
C LYS A 357 10.64 -1.35 3.75
N THR A 358 10.90 -1.02 2.49
CA THR A 358 11.96 -0.09 2.10
C THR A 358 11.36 1.30 1.82
N LEU A 359 11.82 2.32 2.53
CA LEU A 359 11.43 3.71 2.28
C LEU A 359 12.45 4.37 1.34
N LEU A 360 11.99 4.80 0.16
CA LEU A 360 12.83 5.42 -0.87
C LEU A 360 12.53 6.92 -0.96
N PHE A 361 13.58 7.73 -0.97
CA PHE A 361 13.50 9.18 -1.18
C PHE A 361 14.14 9.56 -2.51
N SER A 362 13.48 10.44 -3.27
CA SER A 362 13.98 10.96 -4.54
C SER A 362 13.59 12.42 -4.70
N SER A 363 14.50 13.21 -5.28
CA SER A 363 14.25 14.60 -5.71
C SER A 363 13.52 14.69 -7.06
N TRP A 364 13.29 13.56 -7.73
CA TRP A 364 12.77 13.49 -9.09
C TRP A 364 11.47 12.70 -9.18
N VAL A 365 10.45 13.27 -9.83
CA VAL A 365 9.13 12.66 -10.12
C VAL A 365 9.23 11.42 -11.01
N MET A 366 10.24 11.34 -11.89
CA MET A 366 10.42 10.17 -12.77
C MET A 366 10.85 8.89 -12.00
N VAL A 367 11.51 9.03 -10.84
CA VAL A 367 12.08 7.89 -10.11
C VAL A 367 11.00 6.98 -9.52
N PRO A 368 9.98 7.49 -8.79
CA PRO A 368 8.87 6.65 -8.35
C PRO A 368 8.21 5.87 -9.49
N ARG A 369 8.02 6.49 -10.66
CA ARG A 369 7.44 5.85 -11.84
C ARG A 369 8.31 4.72 -12.39
N MET A 370 9.61 4.96 -12.50
CA MET A 370 10.57 3.94 -12.93
C MET A 370 10.58 2.78 -11.94
N VAL A 371 10.71 3.07 -10.64
CA VAL A 371 10.80 2.04 -9.60
C VAL A 371 9.53 1.21 -9.56
N SER A 372 8.36 1.82 -9.54
CA SER A 372 7.09 1.08 -9.53
C SER A 372 6.89 0.26 -10.79
N THR A 373 7.31 0.74 -11.96
CA THR A 373 7.21 -0.02 -13.21
C THR A 373 8.20 -1.20 -13.22
N LEU A 374 9.49 -0.92 -13.05
CA LEU A 374 10.55 -1.90 -13.27
C LEU A 374 10.60 -2.94 -12.15
N LEU A 375 10.33 -2.58 -10.89
CA LEU A 375 10.27 -3.56 -9.81
C LEU A 375 9.01 -4.42 -9.89
N SER A 376 7.85 -3.86 -10.27
CA SER A 376 6.64 -4.68 -10.46
C SER A 376 6.84 -5.66 -11.61
N TYR A 377 7.42 -5.21 -12.72
CA TYR A 377 7.82 -6.11 -13.80
C TYR A 377 8.80 -7.19 -13.33
N GLU A 378 9.83 -6.83 -12.55
CA GLU A 378 10.81 -7.78 -12.05
C GLU A 378 10.18 -8.85 -11.14
N VAL A 379 9.19 -8.48 -10.32
CA VAL A 379 8.38 -9.44 -9.53
C VAL A 379 7.61 -10.37 -10.45
N GLU A 380 6.92 -9.85 -11.46
CA GLU A 380 6.17 -10.68 -12.41
C GLU A 380 7.09 -11.58 -13.25
N ARG A 381 8.28 -11.10 -13.62
CA ARG A 381 9.30 -11.89 -14.31
C ARG A 381 9.79 -13.06 -13.46
N ARG A 382 10.06 -12.82 -12.16
CA ARG A 382 10.47 -13.87 -11.20
C ARG A 382 9.35 -14.87 -10.88
N THR A 383 8.09 -14.48 -11.09
CA THR A 383 6.90 -15.30 -10.80
C THR A 383 6.21 -15.82 -12.05
N ILE A 384 5.41 -15.00 -12.74
CA ILE A 384 4.66 -15.33 -13.97
C ILE A 384 5.60 -15.75 -15.10
N GLY A 385 6.70 -15.03 -15.30
CA GLY A 385 7.71 -15.34 -16.32
C GLY A 385 8.56 -16.57 -16.00
N ASN A 386 8.47 -17.12 -14.78
CA ASN A 386 9.24 -18.27 -14.36
C ASN A 386 8.60 -19.59 -14.85
N PRO A 387 9.31 -20.42 -15.65
CA PRO A 387 8.76 -21.67 -16.15
C PRO A 387 8.28 -22.63 -15.06
N LYS A 388 8.85 -22.57 -13.85
CA LYS A 388 8.47 -23.43 -12.72
C LYS A 388 7.09 -23.12 -12.15
N SER A 389 6.53 -21.94 -12.42
CA SER A 389 5.17 -21.56 -11.97
C SER A 389 4.08 -21.99 -12.97
N LYS A 390 4.47 -22.62 -14.08
CA LYS A 390 3.57 -23.11 -15.13
C LYS A 390 3.08 -24.51 -14.77
N SER A 391 1.75 -24.66 -14.72
CA SER A 391 1.13 -25.98 -14.59
C SER A 391 1.20 -26.74 -15.92
N ASP A 392 1.26 -28.07 -15.86
CA ASP A 392 1.21 -28.95 -17.05
C ASP A 392 -0.08 -28.75 -17.88
N GLN A 393 -1.14 -28.23 -17.26
CA GLN A 393 -2.41 -27.94 -17.93
C GLN A 393 -2.34 -26.66 -18.78
N GLU A 394 -1.38 -25.77 -18.55
CA GLU A 394 -1.21 -24.53 -19.29
C GLU A 394 -0.41 -24.76 -20.59
N LYS A 395 -1.08 -24.77 -21.74
CA LYS A 395 -0.42 -24.99 -23.04
C LYS A 395 -0.01 -23.70 -23.78
N GLY A 396 -0.49 -22.53 -23.35
CA GLY A 396 -0.20 -21.25 -24.00
C GLY A 396 1.11 -20.59 -23.56
N GLU A 397 1.63 -19.67 -24.36
CA GLU A 397 2.69 -18.74 -23.96
C GLU A 397 2.14 -17.67 -23.01
N ARG A 398 2.98 -17.25 -22.06
CA ARG A 398 2.68 -16.15 -21.14
C ARG A 398 3.35 -14.91 -21.70
N VAL A 399 2.56 -13.89 -21.98
CA VAL A 399 3.05 -12.58 -22.43
C VAL A 399 2.51 -11.47 -21.53
N TYR A 400 3.27 -10.40 -21.37
CA TYR A 400 3.00 -9.34 -20.39
C TYR A 400 1.82 -8.44 -20.80
N PHE A 401 1.75 -8.01 -22.07
CA PHE A 401 0.74 -7.04 -22.53
C PHE A 401 -0.59 -7.66 -22.97
N LYS A 402 -0.80 -8.96 -22.73
CA LYS A 402 -2.06 -9.62 -23.09
C LYS A 402 -3.20 -9.19 -22.17
N LYS A 403 -4.35 -8.87 -22.78
CA LYS A 403 -5.57 -8.47 -22.07
C LYS A 403 -6.08 -9.55 -21.10
N ASP A 404 -6.13 -10.80 -21.57
CA ASP A 404 -6.46 -11.95 -20.73
C ASP A 404 -5.17 -12.53 -20.14
N ARG A 405 -4.91 -12.15 -18.88
CA ARG A 405 -3.69 -12.54 -18.17
C ARG A 405 -3.68 -14.03 -17.82
N ASN A 406 -2.47 -14.59 -17.79
CA ASN A 406 -2.18 -15.94 -17.33
C ASN A 406 -1.26 -15.87 -16.09
N PRO A 407 -1.34 -16.80 -15.13
CA PRO A 407 -2.31 -17.90 -15.02
C PRO A 407 -3.77 -17.44 -14.91
N VAL A 408 -4.71 -18.26 -15.39
CA VAL A 408 -6.16 -18.02 -15.21
C VAL A 408 -6.57 -18.32 -13.76
N PRO A 409 -7.65 -17.70 -13.24
CA PRO A 409 -8.17 -17.97 -11.90
C PRO A 409 -8.33 -19.48 -11.63
N GLN A 410 -7.96 -19.92 -10.42
CA GLN A 410 -7.91 -21.35 -10.04
C GLN A 410 -8.99 -21.71 -9.02
N ILE A 411 -9.40 -20.76 -8.19
CA ILE A 411 -10.50 -20.90 -7.23
C ILE A 411 -11.79 -20.48 -7.94
N THR A 412 -12.28 -21.34 -8.83
CA THR A 412 -13.52 -21.14 -9.61
C THR A 412 -14.62 -22.09 -9.16
N TYR A 413 -15.87 -21.70 -9.42
CA TYR A 413 -17.08 -22.47 -9.13
C TYR A 413 -17.75 -22.79 -10.46
N GLU A 414 -18.07 -24.05 -10.71
CA GLU A 414 -18.55 -24.53 -12.01
C GLU A 414 -19.75 -25.47 -11.84
N ALA A 415 -20.75 -25.35 -12.70
CA ALA A 415 -21.86 -26.29 -12.82
C ALA A 415 -21.80 -27.00 -14.18
N LYS A 416 -21.99 -28.33 -14.23
CA LYS A 416 -21.95 -29.10 -15.48
C LYS A 416 -23.25 -29.83 -15.77
N GLY A 417 -23.80 -29.58 -16.97
CA GLY A 417 -24.93 -30.30 -17.57
C GLY A 417 -26.30 -29.96 -16.96
N ASP A 418 -27.36 -30.55 -17.53
CA ASP A 418 -28.75 -30.39 -17.05
C ASP A 418 -28.98 -31.02 -15.65
N ASP A 419 -28.11 -31.95 -15.23
CA ASP A 419 -28.18 -32.69 -13.97
C ASP A 419 -27.56 -31.94 -12.76
N ARG A 420 -27.20 -30.66 -12.94
CA ARG A 420 -26.72 -29.74 -11.88
C ARG A 420 -25.56 -30.27 -11.02
N GLN A 421 -24.64 -31.05 -11.59
CA GLN A 421 -23.46 -31.50 -10.84
C GLN A 421 -22.47 -30.34 -10.67
N LEU A 422 -22.32 -29.89 -9.42
CA LEU A 422 -21.38 -28.85 -9.02
C LEU A 422 -19.95 -29.41 -8.93
N ARG A 423 -19.00 -28.71 -9.56
CA ARG A 423 -17.57 -29.03 -9.55
C ARG A 423 -16.82 -28.03 -8.68
N ASN A 424 -15.67 -28.44 -8.14
CA ASN A 424 -14.82 -27.59 -7.30
C ASN A 424 -15.45 -27.16 -5.96
N MET A 425 -16.40 -27.94 -5.41
CA MET A 425 -16.96 -27.73 -4.06
C MET A 425 -15.89 -27.59 -2.97
N SER A 426 -14.73 -28.26 -3.14
CA SER A 426 -13.60 -28.17 -2.21
C SER A 426 -13.03 -26.77 -2.04
N ASN A 427 -13.22 -25.86 -3.00
CA ASN A 427 -12.83 -24.45 -2.87
C ASN A 427 -13.58 -23.73 -1.73
N PHE A 428 -14.79 -24.21 -1.38
CA PHE A 428 -15.59 -23.65 -0.30
C PHE A 428 -14.96 -23.87 1.09
N THR A 429 -13.99 -24.79 1.22
CA THR A 429 -13.21 -24.98 2.46
C THR A 429 -12.39 -23.76 2.86
N LEU A 430 -12.01 -22.92 1.89
CA LEU A 430 -11.32 -21.66 2.14
C LEU A 430 -12.27 -20.59 2.68
N LEU A 431 -13.56 -20.68 2.35
CA LEU A 431 -14.58 -19.70 2.68
C LEU A 431 -15.32 -20.02 3.99
N TYR A 432 -15.52 -21.29 4.31
CA TYR A 432 -16.33 -21.68 5.47
C TYR A 432 -15.58 -21.45 6.80
N PRO A 433 -16.08 -20.57 7.69
CA PRO A 433 -15.47 -20.28 8.98
C PRO A 433 -15.88 -21.34 10.01
N SER A 434 -15.30 -22.55 9.91
CA SER A 434 -15.65 -23.65 10.82
C SER A 434 -15.23 -23.36 12.26
N GLN A 435 -16.18 -23.47 13.18
CA GLN A 435 -15.95 -23.22 14.61
C GLN A 435 -15.15 -24.36 15.26
N SER A 436 -15.42 -25.61 14.87
CA SER A 436 -14.68 -26.79 15.34
C SER A 436 -13.21 -26.71 14.94
N LEU A 437 -12.91 -26.33 13.68
CA LEU A 437 -11.53 -26.18 13.23
C LEU A 437 -10.83 -24.98 13.89
N ALA A 438 -11.56 -23.87 14.11
CA ALA A 438 -11.03 -22.72 14.84
C ALA A 438 -10.62 -23.10 16.27
N ALA A 439 -11.41 -23.95 16.93
CA ALA A 439 -11.18 -24.43 18.30
C ALA A 439 -10.16 -25.59 18.41
N ALA A 440 -9.93 -26.35 17.33
CA ALA A 440 -9.03 -27.51 17.35
C ALA A 440 -7.59 -27.14 17.72
N ILE A 441 -7.13 -25.96 17.29
CA ILE A 441 -5.77 -25.48 17.56
C ILE A 441 -5.75 -23.97 17.82
N LEU A 442 -4.90 -23.55 18.76
CA LEU A 442 -4.67 -22.16 19.12
C LEU A 442 -3.20 -21.81 18.93
N PRO A 443 -2.76 -21.42 17.71
CA PRO A 443 -1.35 -21.20 17.39
C PRO A 443 -0.64 -20.23 18.33
N ARG A 444 -1.33 -19.22 18.88
CA ARG A 444 -0.78 -18.27 19.86
C ARG A 444 -0.19 -18.89 21.12
N LEU A 445 -0.66 -20.08 21.53
CA LEU A 445 -0.11 -20.78 22.69
C LEU A 445 1.32 -21.28 22.41
N ASN A 446 1.65 -21.47 21.13
CA ASN A 446 2.96 -21.92 20.69
C ASN A 446 4.07 -20.87 20.89
N LEU A 447 3.75 -19.62 21.24
CA LEU A 447 4.74 -18.65 21.72
C LEU A 447 5.50 -19.15 22.96
N ARG A 448 4.87 -20.02 23.77
CA ARG A 448 5.48 -20.64 24.94
C ARG A 448 6.07 -22.00 24.63
N GLU A 449 5.35 -22.81 23.84
CA GLU A 449 5.69 -24.21 23.57
C GLU A 449 6.80 -24.36 22.52
N LYS A 450 6.97 -23.37 21.63
CA LYS A 450 8.03 -23.28 20.61
C LYS A 450 8.11 -24.50 19.68
N GLN A 451 6.97 -25.11 19.39
CA GLN A 451 6.83 -26.21 18.43
C GLN A 451 7.01 -25.72 16.98
N THR A 452 7.41 -26.63 16.12
CA THR A 452 7.47 -26.46 14.66
C THR A 452 6.07 -26.55 14.03
N LEU A 453 5.91 -26.08 12.79
CA LEU A 453 4.63 -26.20 12.07
C LEU A 453 4.23 -27.68 11.87
N ALA A 454 5.18 -28.58 11.64
CA ALA A 454 4.92 -30.02 11.52
C ALA A 454 4.38 -30.65 12.82
N GLU A 455 4.90 -30.24 13.98
CA GLU A 455 4.41 -30.68 15.29
C GLU A 455 3.00 -30.15 15.55
N LEU A 456 2.73 -28.89 15.20
CA LEU A 456 1.39 -28.30 15.30
C LEU A 456 0.37 -28.99 14.40
N ARG A 457 0.76 -29.33 13.15
CA ARG A 457 -0.06 -30.14 12.24
C ARG A 457 -0.40 -31.49 12.85
N THR A 458 0.57 -32.14 13.47
CA THR A 458 0.38 -33.44 14.14
C THR A 458 -0.59 -33.32 15.31
N ALA A 459 -0.40 -32.32 16.18
CA ALA A 459 -1.29 -32.07 17.31
C ALA A 459 -2.72 -31.71 16.88
N ALA A 460 -2.88 -30.90 15.82
CA ALA A 460 -4.20 -30.59 15.25
C ALA A 460 -4.86 -31.84 14.64
N LYS A 461 -4.10 -32.68 13.93
CA LYS A 461 -4.58 -33.93 13.33
C LYS A 461 -5.12 -34.89 14.40
N GLU A 462 -4.42 -35.08 15.51
CA GLU A 462 -4.87 -35.95 16.60
C GLU A 462 -6.18 -35.46 17.22
N ARG A 463 -6.29 -34.14 17.49
CA ARG A 463 -7.51 -33.54 18.04
C ARG A 463 -8.67 -33.64 17.07
N ILE A 464 -8.45 -33.37 15.79
CA ILE A 464 -9.49 -33.45 14.76
C ILE A 464 -9.93 -34.91 14.55
N GLN A 465 -9.01 -35.86 14.59
CA GLN A 465 -9.36 -37.29 14.54
C GLN A 465 -10.30 -37.66 15.69
N ALA A 466 -10.01 -37.20 16.92
CA ALA A 466 -10.91 -37.40 18.05
C ALA A 466 -12.28 -36.71 17.86
N MET A 467 -12.32 -35.52 17.25
CA MET A 467 -13.59 -34.85 16.90
C MET A 467 -14.40 -35.63 15.86
N ILE A 468 -13.75 -36.16 14.81
CA ILE A 468 -14.39 -36.99 13.78
C ILE A 468 -15.01 -38.24 14.40
N ASP A 469 -14.26 -38.94 15.25
CA ASP A 469 -14.74 -40.15 15.91
C ASP A 469 -15.87 -39.84 16.92
N GLY A 470 -15.73 -38.75 17.69
CA GLY A 470 -16.74 -38.30 18.66
C GLY A 470 -18.04 -37.80 18.04
N ALA A 471 -17.97 -37.11 16.89
CA ALA A 471 -19.14 -36.69 16.11
C ALA A 471 -19.83 -37.85 15.38
N GLY A 472 -19.23 -39.04 15.37
CA GLY A 472 -19.80 -40.22 14.75
C GLY A 472 -19.97 -40.09 13.24
N LEU A 473 -19.11 -39.32 12.55
CA LEU A 473 -19.25 -39.04 11.11
C LEU A 473 -19.29 -40.30 10.23
N ARG A 474 -18.78 -41.43 10.74
CA ARG A 474 -18.86 -42.74 10.08
C ARG A 474 -20.30 -43.17 9.72
N LYS A 475 -21.32 -42.62 10.39
CA LYS A 475 -22.74 -42.87 10.09
C LYS A 475 -23.15 -42.40 8.69
N TYR A 476 -22.44 -41.44 8.10
CA TYR A 476 -22.72 -40.90 6.76
C TYR A 476 -21.93 -41.59 5.64
N VAL A 477 -21.11 -42.60 5.95
CA VAL A 477 -20.30 -43.32 4.97
C VAL A 477 -21.19 -44.22 4.11
N LYS A 478 -21.10 -44.06 2.79
CA LYS A 478 -21.79 -44.90 1.81
C LYS A 478 -20.78 -45.73 0.99
N ARG A 479 -21.21 -46.90 0.50
CA ARG A 479 -20.39 -47.80 -0.35
C ARG A 479 -20.44 -47.38 -1.82
N SER A 480 -20.16 -46.11 -2.11
CA SER A 480 -20.13 -45.54 -3.45
C SER A 480 -18.69 -45.20 -3.87
N ILE A 481 -18.51 -44.72 -5.10
CA ILE A 481 -17.21 -44.30 -5.62
C ILE A 481 -17.01 -42.81 -5.29
N GLY A 482 -15.81 -42.46 -4.81
CA GLY A 482 -15.39 -41.07 -4.59
C GLY A 482 -15.50 -40.62 -3.13
N GLY A 483 -14.40 -40.10 -2.56
CA GLY A 483 -14.35 -39.60 -1.17
C GLY A 483 -14.02 -38.11 -1.06
N GLU A 484 -13.86 -37.40 -2.19
CA GLU A 484 -13.43 -36.00 -2.19
C GLU A 484 -14.42 -35.03 -1.54
N ARG A 485 -15.71 -35.40 -1.52
CA ARG A 485 -16.77 -34.58 -0.90
C ARG A 485 -16.58 -34.43 0.61
N TRP A 486 -15.89 -35.38 1.25
CA TRP A 486 -15.55 -35.30 2.67
C TRP A 486 -14.69 -34.08 3.00
N TYR A 487 -13.83 -33.61 2.10
CA TYR A 487 -12.93 -32.50 2.40
C TYR A 487 -13.67 -31.18 2.66
N TRP A 488 -14.78 -30.92 1.96
CA TRP A 488 -15.61 -29.73 2.19
C TRP A 488 -16.77 -29.98 3.14
N ALA A 489 -17.31 -31.20 3.21
CA ALA A 489 -18.43 -31.51 4.07
C ALA A 489 -18.03 -31.73 5.54
N ALA A 490 -16.86 -32.33 5.81
CA ALA A 490 -16.48 -32.70 7.17
C ALA A 490 -16.41 -31.52 8.15
N PRO A 491 -15.83 -30.34 7.83
CA PRO A 491 -15.83 -29.19 8.74
C PRO A 491 -17.25 -28.78 9.16
N LEU A 492 -18.18 -28.77 8.19
CA LEU A 492 -19.58 -28.43 8.40
C LEU A 492 -20.31 -29.47 9.26
N LEU A 493 -20.05 -30.75 9.01
CA LEU A 493 -20.66 -31.84 9.79
C LEU A 493 -20.11 -31.88 11.22
N LEU A 494 -18.84 -31.55 11.44
CA LEU A 494 -18.28 -31.41 12.79
C LEU A 494 -18.99 -30.29 13.58
N ASP A 495 -19.30 -29.17 12.92
CA ASP A 495 -20.05 -28.08 13.54
C ASP A 495 -21.54 -28.44 13.74
N ARG A 496 -22.14 -29.21 12.84
CA ARG A 496 -23.53 -29.71 12.98
C ARG A 496 -23.69 -30.64 14.17
N GLU A 497 -22.78 -31.58 14.36
CA GLU A 497 -22.87 -32.59 15.42
C GLU A 497 -22.53 -32.04 16.82
N GLN A 498 -22.11 -30.78 16.89
CA GLN A 498 -21.83 -30.08 18.15
C GLN A 498 -23.01 -29.15 18.52
N PRO A 499 -23.76 -29.44 19.60
CA PRO A 499 -24.98 -28.69 19.94
C PRO A 499 -24.77 -27.18 20.12
N HIS A 500 -23.60 -26.77 20.64
CA HIS A 500 -23.27 -25.35 20.85
C HIS A 500 -22.93 -24.61 19.55
N TYR A 501 -22.55 -25.32 18.49
CA TYR A 501 -22.27 -24.72 17.18
C TYR A 501 -23.47 -24.77 16.23
N TYR A 502 -24.32 -25.79 16.33
CA TYR A 502 -25.46 -26.00 15.44
C TYR A 502 -26.30 -24.73 15.21
N GLY A 503 -26.79 -24.10 16.29
CA GLY A 503 -27.67 -22.93 16.19
C GLY A 503 -26.98 -21.69 15.58
N GLN A 504 -25.67 -21.57 15.76
CA GLN A 504 -24.88 -20.47 15.17
C GLN A 504 -24.69 -20.69 13.66
N VAL A 505 -24.42 -21.93 13.25
CA VAL A 505 -24.31 -22.29 11.83
C VAL A 505 -25.67 -22.18 11.12
N GLU A 506 -26.74 -22.60 11.78
CA GLU A 506 -28.12 -22.45 11.28
C GLU A 506 -28.47 -20.98 11.04
N ARG A 507 -28.18 -20.09 12.01
CA ARG A 507 -28.38 -18.64 11.86
C ARG A 507 -27.51 -18.04 10.77
N TRP A 508 -26.24 -18.46 10.67
CA TRP A 508 -25.34 -18.03 9.59
C TRP A 508 -25.84 -18.48 8.20
N ALA A 509 -26.46 -19.66 8.12
CA ALA A 509 -26.99 -20.25 6.89
C ALA A 509 -28.42 -19.81 6.53
N ALA A 510 -29.06 -18.97 7.36
CA ALA A 510 -30.40 -18.45 7.09
C ALA A 510 -30.36 -17.36 6.00
N ASP A 511 -31.41 -17.32 5.16
CA ASP A 511 -31.53 -16.36 4.07
C ASP A 511 -31.90 -14.96 4.59
N ASP A 512 -32.75 -14.88 5.62
CA ASP A 512 -33.08 -13.66 6.38
C ASP A 512 -32.17 -13.53 7.61
N ASN A 513 -30.93 -13.08 7.41
CA ASN A 513 -30.03 -12.75 8.52
C ASN A 513 -29.85 -11.21 8.63
N ASP A 514 -30.17 -10.64 9.79
CA ASP A 514 -29.96 -9.22 10.11
C ASP A 514 -28.50 -8.76 9.89
N ASP A 515 -27.53 -9.68 9.97
CA ASP A 515 -26.10 -9.40 9.83
C ASP A 515 -25.64 -9.19 8.37
N TRP A 516 -26.35 -9.77 7.38
CA TRP A 516 -26.08 -9.61 5.96
C TRP A 516 -27.17 -10.18 5.05
N GLU A 517 -27.39 -9.52 3.92
CA GLU A 517 -28.22 -10.03 2.83
C GLU A 517 -27.38 -10.98 1.97
N ARG A 518 -27.64 -12.28 2.08
CA ARG A 518 -26.88 -13.32 1.37
C ARG A 518 -27.05 -13.21 -0.15
N ASP A 519 -28.26 -12.92 -0.61
CA ASP A 519 -28.60 -12.79 -2.02
C ASP A 519 -27.78 -11.66 -2.67
N THR A 520 -27.68 -10.49 -2.04
CA THR A 520 -26.91 -9.37 -2.62
C THR A 520 -25.41 -9.66 -2.72
N PHE A 521 -24.88 -10.51 -1.84
CA PHE A 521 -23.48 -10.93 -1.86
C PHE A 521 -23.16 -11.82 -3.06
N PHE A 522 -24.06 -12.75 -3.43
CA PHE A 522 -23.83 -13.69 -4.53
C PHE A 522 -24.33 -13.19 -5.90
N ASP A 523 -25.23 -12.20 -5.94
CA ASP A 523 -25.88 -11.72 -7.17
C ASP A 523 -25.02 -10.74 -8.00
N SER A 524 -23.89 -10.24 -7.46
CA SER A 524 -23.23 -9.05 -8.02
C SER A 524 -21.81 -9.19 -8.58
N ARG A 525 -21.19 -10.38 -8.65
CA ARG A 525 -19.77 -10.50 -9.08
C ARG A 525 -19.39 -11.78 -9.86
N GLY A 526 -19.93 -11.99 -11.06
CA GLY A 526 -19.49 -13.12 -11.92
C GLY A 526 -19.85 -13.00 -13.40
N LYS A 527 -19.14 -13.77 -14.26
CA LYS A 527 -19.50 -13.97 -15.68
C LYS A 527 -20.74 -14.85 -15.86
N GLU A 528 -21.07 -15.65 -14.84
CA GLU A 528 -22.28 -16.47 -14.72
C GLU A 528 -22.94 -16.20 -13.35
N PRO A 529 -23.96 -15.34 -13.28
CA PRO A 529 -24.71 -15.09 -12.05
C PRO A 529 -25.29 -16.39 -11.48
N GLY A 530 -25.16 -16.61 -10.17
CA GLY A 530 -25.83 -17.71 -9.46
C GLY A 530 -25.06 -19.04 -9.31
N VAL A 531 -23.92 -19.28 -9.97
CA VAL A 531 -23.19 -20.57 -9.79
C VAL A 531 -22.59 -20.70 -8.39
N LYS A 532 -21.97 -19.63 -7.88
CA LYS A 532 -21.41 -19.60 -6.51
C LYS A 532 -22.52 -19.70 -5.46
N GLU A 533 -23.69 -19.14 -5.75
CA GLU A 533 -24.90 -19.26 -4.93
C GLU A 533 -25.38 -20.71 -4.86
N GLN A 534 -25.46 -21.42 -6.00
CA GLN A 534 -25.79 -22.85 -6.03
C GLN A 534 -24.82 -23.70 -5.19
N HIS A 535 -23.52 -23.34 -5.17
CA HIS A 535 -22.55 -24.00 -4.29
C HIS A 535 -22.84 -23.73 -2.81
N ALA A 536 -23.23 -22.50 -2.45
CA ALA A 536 -23.64 -22.16 -1.10
C ALA A 536 -24.95 -22.88 -0.72
N GLU A 537 -25.92 -23.00 -1.63
CA GLU A 537 -27.17 -23.75 -1.43
C GLU A 537 -26.90 -25.23 -1.18
N GLU A 538 -26.04 -25.87 -1.99
CA GLU A 538 -25.66 -27.28 -1.79
C GLU A 538 -24.88 -27.46 -0.47
N PHE A 539 -24.07 -26.49 -0.07
CA PHE A 539 -23.40 -26.48 1.23
C PHE A 539 -24.40 -26.39 2.38
N VAL A 540 -25.40 -25.51 2.30
CA VAL A 540 -26.49 -25.41 3.30
C VAL A 540 -27.38 -26.66 3.29
N ARG A 541 -27.64 -27.25 2.13
CA ARG A 541 -28.35 -28.53 2.01
C ARG A 541 -27.59 -29.64 2.72
N CYS A 542 -26.26 -29.72 2.53
CA CYS A 542 -25.39 -30.64 3.28
C CYS A 542 -25.53 -30.43 4.79
N PHE A 543 -25.61 -29.18 5.25
CA PHE A 543 -25.83 -28.89 6.66
C PHE A 543 -27.18 -29.41 7.11
N ARG A 544 -28.29 -29.08 6.43
CA ARG A 544 -29.66 -29.38 6.90
C ARG A 544 -30.02 -30.86 6.78
N ASP A 545 -29.66 -31.49 5.66
CA ASP A 545 -29.94 -32.88 5.32
C ASP A 545 -28.70 -33.60 4.75
N PRO A 546 -27.75 -34.00 5.62
CA PRO A 546 -26.55 -34.72 5.20
C PRO A 546 -26.83 -36.05 4.50
N GLU A 547 -27.94 -36.71 4.81
CA GLU A 547 -28.27 -38.04 4.26
C GLU A 547 -28.61 -37.99 2.77
N SER A 548 -29.07 -36.82 2.30
CA SER A 548 -29.34 -36.57 0.87
C SER A 548 -28.09 -36.56 -0.01
N ILE A 549 -26.91 -36.39 0.58
CA ILE A 549 -25.63 -36.33 -0.14
C ILE A 549 -24.93 -37.69 -0.06
N ASP A 550 -24.31 -38.07 -1.17
CA ASP A 550 -23.44 -39.24 -1.24
C ASP A 550 -21.98 -38.81 -1.07
N PHE A 551 -21.40 -39.04 0.11
CA PHE A 551 -20.02 -38.67 0.42
C PHE A 551 -19.01 -39.76 0.03
N GLY A 552 -19.47 -40.99 -0.24
CA GLY A 552 -18.63 -42.18 -0.43
C GLY A 552 -17.73 -42.52 0.75
N PRO A 553 -16.62 -43.27 0.53
CA PRO A 553 -15.76 -43.75 1.61
C PRO A 553 -15.00 -42.59 2.27
N LEU A 554 -14.84 -42.68 3.59
CA LEU A 554 -14.08 -41.72 4.38
C LEU A 554 -12.59 -41.74 3.96
N PRO A 555 -12.00 -40.61 3.50
CA PRO A 555 -10.59 -40.55 3.16
C PRO A 555 -9.69 -40.79 4.37
N LYS A 556 -8.58 -41.51 4.16
CA LYS A 556 -7.61 -41.82 5.23
C LYS A 556 -6.83 -40.59 5.70
N ASP A 557 -6.65 -39.62 4.81
CA ASP A 557 -5.96 -38.35 5.05
C ASP A 557 -6.91 -37.24 5.53
N LEU A 558 -8.20 -37.52 5.77
CA LEU A 558 -9.18 -36.49 6.11
C LEU A 558 -8.76 -35.64 7.32
N ALA A 559 -8.36 -36.28 8.43
CA ALA A 559 -7.94 -35.56 9.64
C ALA A 559 -6.69 -34.69 9.42
N GLU A 560 -5.81 -35.11 8.52
CA GLU A 560 -4.59 -34.36 8.15
C GLU A 560 -4.95 -33.12 7.33
N VAL A 561 -5.82 -33.28 6.33
CA VAL A 561 -6.31 -32.17 5.49
C VAL A 561 -7.10 -31.15 6.31
N LEU A 562 -7.92 -31.62 7.25
CA LEU A 562 -8.63 -30.73 8.17
C LEU A 562 -7.69 -29.99 9.14
N ALA A 563 -6.57 -30.62 9.53
CA ALA A 563 -5.54 -29.97 10.35
C ALA A 563 -4.84 -28.85 9.57
N ASP A 564 -4.53 -29.08 8.30
CA ASP A 564 -4.02 -28.02 7.41
C ASP A 564 -5.04 -26.88 7.28
N LEU A 565 -6.32 -27.19 7.07
CA LEU A 565 -7.38 -26.17 7.02
C LEU A 565 -7.49 -25.38 8.32
N ALA A 566 -7.34 -26.02 9.48
CA ALA A 566 -7.35 -25.33 10.76
C ALA A 566 -6.18 -24.33 10.92
N LEU A 567 -5.05 -24.60 10.27
CA LEU A 567 -3.82 -23.78 10.30
C LEU A 567 -3.69 -22.79 9.13
N GLY A 568 -4.43 -22.98 8.03
CA GLY A 568 -4.23 -22.22 6.80
C GLY A 568 -5.49 -21.73 6.07
N SER A 569 -6.71 -22.11 6.48
CA SER A 569 -7.94 -21.59 5.84
C SER A 569 -8.20 -20.14 6.27
N PRO A 570 -8.24 -19.15 5.36
CA PRO A 570 -8.38 -17.75 5.72
C PRO A 570 -9.67 -17.47 6.51
N ALA A 571 -10.75 -18.21 6.25
CA ALA A 571 -11.99 -18.12 7.03
C ALA A 571 -11.81 -18.58 8.48
N VAL A 572 -11.15 -19.72 8.69
CA VAL A 572 -10.90 -20.25 10.04
C VAL A 572 -9.93 -19.35 10.81
N LEU A 573 -8.88 -18.87 10.15
CA LEU A 573 -7.90 -17.98 10.78
C LEU A 573 -8.55 -16.66 11.22
N THR A 574 -9.35 -16.06 10.34
CA THR A 574 -10.05 -14.80 10.63
C THR A 574 -11.07 -14.99 11.75
N LEU A 575 -11.89 -16.06 11.70
CA LEU A 575 -12.86 -16.35 12.75
C LEU A 575 -12.17 -16.47 14.13
N ARG A 576 -11.04 -17.20 14.19
CA ARG A 576 -10.27 -17.37 15.43
C ARG A 576 -9.79 -16.03 15.99
N SER A 577 -9.27 -15.13 15.15
CA SER A 577 -8.85 -13.79 15.56
C SER A 577 -10.03 -12.95 16.06
N LEU A 578 -11.16 -12.99 15.35
CA LEU A 578 -12.35 -12.21 15.69
C LEU A 578 -12.98 -12.67 17.01
N GLN A 579 -13.10 -13.98 17.24
CA GLN A 579 -13.63 -14.54 18.49
C GLN A 579 -12.80 -14.10 19.70
N GLN A 580 -11.48 -13.98 19.53
CA GLN A 580 -10.59 -13.50 20.59
C GLN A 580 -10.72 -12.00 20.83
N LEU A 581 -10.84 -11.20 19.77
CA LEU A 581 -10.91 -9.74 19.88
C LEU A 581 -12.30 -9.26 20.30
N PHE A 582 -13.35 -9.96 19.91
CA PHE A 582 -14.74 -9.58 20.14
C PHE A 582 -15.54 -10.72 20.79
N PRO A 583 -15.18 -11.14 22.02
CA PRO A 583 -15.79 -12.30 22.67
C PRO A 583 -17.26 -12.10 23.06
N HIS A 584 -17.76 -10.86 23.03
CA HIS A 584 -19.14 -10.51 23.35
C HIS A 584 -20.05 -10.44 22.12
N GLU A 585 -19.47 -10.48 20.91
CA GLU A 585 -20.23 -10.44 19.66
C GLU A 585 -20.86 -11.80 19.37
N VAL A 586 -21.98 -11.79 18.64
CA VAL A 586 -22.68 -13.02 18.27
C VAL A 586 -21.82 -13.81 17.28
N ALA A 587 -21.64 -15.11 17.53
CA ALA A 587 -20.76 -15.95 16.72
C ALA A 587 -21.17 -15.99 15.24
N SER A 588 -22.47 -16.01 14.93
CA SER A 588 -22.98 -15.92 13.55
C SER A 588 -22.49 -14.65 12.84
N THR A 589 -22.50 -13.50 13.51
CA THR A 589 -22.00 -12.22 12.96
C THR A 589 -20.50 -12.31 12.67
N LEU A 590 -19.71 -12.89 13.57
CA LEU A 590 -18.28 -13.11 13.34
C LEU A 590 -18.02 -14.05 12.16
N MET A 591 -18.84 -15.09 11.99
CA MET A 591 -18.77 -15.99 10.84
C MET A 591 -19.04 -15.26 9.52
N VAL A 592 -20.03 -14.37 9.47
CA VAL A 592 -20.31 -13.53 8.29
C VAL A 592 -19.08 -12.70 7.91
N HIS A 593 -18.45 -12.05 8.88
CA HIS A 593 -17.26 -11.25 8.63
C HIS A 593 -16.05 -12.09 8.20
N ALA A 594 -15.82 -13.23 8.84
CA ALA A 594 -14.76 -14.16 8.46
C ALA A 594 -14.96 -14.69 7.03
N PHE A 595 -16.19 -14.97 6.63
CA PHE A 595 -16.54 -15.37 5.26
C PHE A 595 -16.23 -14.26 4.25
N LYS A 596 -16.63 -13.01 4.54
CA LYS A 596 -16.34 -11.84 3.67
C LYS A 596 -14.84 -11.62 3.50
N VAL A 597 -14.07 -11.73 4.57
CA VAL A 597 -12.60 -11.61 4.54
C VAL A 597 -11.98 -12.74 3.73
N ALA A 598 -12.41 -13.99 3.95
CA ALA A 598 -11.94 -15.13 3.20
C ALA A 598 -12.23 -15.03 1.70
N ASP A 599 -13.37 -14.43 1.33
CA ASP A 599 -13.70 -14.17 -0.07
C ASP A 599 -12.74 -13.19 -0.72
N GLN A 600 -12.37 -12.11 -0.02
CA GLN A 600 -11.35 -11.16 -0.49
C GLN A 600 -9.97 -11.80 -0.63
N PHE A 601 -9.61 -12.73 0.27
CA PHE A 601 -8.39 -13.53 0.11
C PHE A 601 -8.48 -14.47 -1.10
N CYS A 602 -9.62 -15.11 -1.35
CA CYS A 602 -9.82 -15.92 -2.57
C CYS A 602 -9.68 -15.09 -3.85
N GLU A 603 -10.18 -13.85 -3.87
CA GLU A 603 -9.95 -12.91 -4.98
C GLU A 603 -8.45 -12.59 -5.14
N LEU A 604 -7.73 -12.32 -4.04
CA LEU A 604 -6.28 -12.11 -4.04
C LEU A 604 -5.53 -13.33 -4.59
N PHE A 605 -5.85 -14.54 -4.14
CA PHE A 605 -5.23 -15.79 -4.58
C PHE A 605 -5.59 -16.18 -6.02
N ASN A 606 -6.64 -15.58 -6.60
CA ASN A 606 -7.01 -15.75 -8.00
C ASN A 606 -6.31 -14.75 -8.94
N LYS A 607 -5.57 -13.77 -8.40
CA LYS A 607 -4.74 -12.90 -9.24
C LYS A 607 -3.61 -13.69 -9.89
N PRO A 608 -3.29 -13.48 -11.18
CA PRO A 608 -2.23 -14.19 -11.89
C PRO A 608 -0.88 -14.18 -11.16
N GLU A 609 -0.51 -13.04 -10.58
CA GLU A 609 0.73 -12.82 -9.84
C GLU A 609 0.76 -13.71 -8.60
N SER A 610 -0.37 -13.80 -7.88
CA SER A 610 -0.53 -14.62 -6.68
C SER A 610 -0.50 -16.11 -6.98
N ILE A 611 -1.17 -16.55 -8.07
CA ILE A 611 -1.14 -17.95 -8.50
C ILE A 611 0.28 -18.39 -8.82
N ALA A 612 1.03 -17.55 -9.54
CA ALA A 612 2.40 -17.85 -9.87
C ALA A 612 3.30 -17.91 -8.63
N ALA A 613 3.16 -16.98 -7.68
CA ALA A 613 3.89 -16.97 -6.41
C ALA A 613 3.62 -18.22 -5.55
N ILE A 614 2.35 -18.59 -5.39
CA ILE A 614 1.93 -19.76 -4.58
C ILE A 614 2.46 -21.05 -5.20
N ARG A 615 2.42 -21.19 -6.53
CA ARG A 615 2.95 -22.37 -7.24
C ARG A 615 4.47 -22.53 -7.16
N LEU A 616 5.20 -21.44 -6.96
CA LEU A 616 6.65 -21.50 -6.71
C LEU A 616 6.98 -21.87 -5.26
N SER A 617 6.07 -21.55 -4.34
CA SER A 617 6.26 -21.73 -2.90
C SER A 617 5.85 -23.14 -2.43
N SER A 618 4.66 -23.60 -2.83
CA SER A 618 4.08 -24.89 -2.43
C SER A 618 4.02 -25.87 -3.61
N LYS A 619 4.07 -27.16 -3.31
CA LYS A 619 3.96 -28.27 -4.29
C LYS A 619 2.74 -29.17 -4.06
N GLN A 620 1.84 -28.77 -3.17
CA GLN A 620 0.61 -29.52 -2.92
C GLN A 620 -0.31 -29.50 -4.15
N ASP A 621 -1.27 -30.42 -4.20
CA ASP A 621 -2.31 -30.47 -5.23
C ASP A 621 -3.61 -30.94 -4.55
N PRO A 622 -4.80 -30.41 -4.88
CA PRO A 622 -5.14 -29.28 -5.77
C PRO A 622 -4.74 -27.89 -5.28
N TYR A 623 -4.90 -26.84 -6.12
CA TYR A 623 -4.51 -25.46 -5.83
C TYR A 623 -5.02 -24.91 -4.48
N TRP A 624 -6.24 -25.25 -4.04
CA TRP A 624 -6.72 -24.81 -2.74
C TRP A 624 -5.90 -25.37 -1.57
N ARG A 625 -5.32 -26.58 -1.69
CA ARG A 625 -4.37 -27.11 -0.70
C ARG A 625 -3.05 -26.36 -0.72
N MET A 626 -2.59 -25.91 -1.89
CA MET A 626 -1.41 -25.03 -2.00
C MET A 626 -1.62 -23.72 -1.27
N VAL A 627 -2.81 -23.11 -1.39
CA VAL A 627 -3.18 -21.89 -0.67
C VAL A 627 -3.14 -22.10 0.84
N VAL A 628 -3.74 -23.19 1.34
CA VAL A 628 -3.76 -23.51 2.77
C VAL A 628 -2.34 -23.72 3.31
N ASP A 629 -1.53 -24.49 2.59
CA ASP A 629 -0.15 -24.75 2.94
C ASP A 629 0.71 -23.48 2.92
N TYR A 630 0.52 -22.61 1.92
CA TYR A 630 1.19 -21.31 1.82
C TYR A 630 0.82 -20.37 2.98
N ASN A 631 -0.47 -20.30 3.34
CA ASN A 631 -0.96 -19.51 4.46
C ASN A 631 -0.39 -20.00 5.80
N ALA A 632 -0.30 -21.31 5.99
CA ALA A 632 0.34 -21.89 7.15
C ALA A 632 1.86 -21.59 7.15
N ALA A 633 2.58 -21.82 6.06
CA ALA A 633 4.01 -21.58 5.96
C ALA A 633 4.41 -20.11 6.26
N GLY A 634 3.60 -19.15 5.82
CA GLY A 634 3.78 -17.72 6.09
C GLY A 634 3.17 -17.21 7.39
N CYS A 635 2.63 -18.11 8.22
CA CYS A 635 1.96 -17.80 9.49
C CYS A 635 0.90 -16.69 9.37
N LEU A 636 -0.02 -16.83 8.40
CA LEU A 636 -1.06 -15.82 8.13
C LEU A 636 -1.92 -15.52 9.38
N GLN A 637 -2.07 -16.47 10.31
CA GLN A 637 -2.75 -16.25 11.58
C GLN A 637 -2.10 -15.10 12.39
N ALA A 638 -0.78 -15.06 12.48
CA ALA A 638 -0.08 -14.02 13.22
C ALA A 638 -0.18 -12.66 12.52
N VAL A 639 -0.16 -12.64 11.18
CA VAL A 639 -0.38 -11.42 10.38
C VAL A 639 -1.75 -10.81 10.66
N LEU A 640 -2.81 -11.65 10.64
CA LEU A 640 -4.17 -11.22 10.96
C LEU A 640 -4.26 -10.74 12.41
N ASP A 641 -3.72 -11.49 13.36
CA ASP A 641 -3.76 -11.12 14.78
C ASP A 641 -3.06 -9.77 15.06
N GLU A 642 -1.87 -9.54 14.48
CA GLU A 642 -1.12 -8.29 14.61
C GLU A 642 -1.90 -7.11 14.00
N TYR A 643 -2.41 -7.27 12.77
CA TYR A 643 -3.11 -6.20 12.07
C TYR A 643 -4.45 -5.86 12.72
N LEU A 644 -5.25 -6.86 13.08
CA LEU A 644 -6.52 -6.67 13.78
C LEU A 644 -6.30 -6.05 15.17
N HIS A 645 -5.23 -6.41 15.87
CA HIS A 645 -4.86 -5.78 17.15
C HIS A 645 -4.56 -4.29 16.98
N LEU A 646 -3.79 -3.92 15.94
CA LEU A 646 -3.51 -2.51 15.62
C LEU A 646 -4.77 -1.72 15.30
N LEU A 647 -5.68 -2.28 14.50
CA LEU A 647 -6.96 -1.63 14.17
C LEU A 647 -7.86 -1.48 15.40
N LYS A 648 -7.96 -2.50 16.25
CA LYS A 648 -8.72 -2.41 17.50
C LYS A 648 -8.13 -1.36 18.44
N GLY A 649 -6.80 -1.22 18.47
CA GLY A 649 -6.11 -0.17 19.24
C GLY A 649 -6.46 1.26 18.81
N GLN A 650 -7.04 1.45 17.62
CA GLN A 650 -7.55 2.74 17.14
C GLN A 650 -9.00 3.02 17.60
N ASN A 651 -9.54 2.23 18.55
CA ASN A 651 -10.92 2.31 19.05
C ASN A 651 -12.00 2.13 17.97
N LEU A 652 -11.71 1.33 16.94
CA LEU A 652 -12.71 0.93 15.94
C LEU A 652 -13.61 -0.17 16.52
N ASP A 653 -14.92 -0.05 16.28
CA ASP A 653 -15.87 -1.14 16.49
C ASP A 653 -15.70 -2.24 15.42
N LEU A 654 -16.42 -3.35 15.56
CA LEU A 654 -16.30 -4.47 14.63
C LEU A 654 -16.56 -4.04 13.17
N GLY A 655 -17.58 -3.20 12.95
CA GLY A 655 -17.94 -2.70 11.63
C GLY A 655 -16.83 -1.89 10.98
N GLY A 656 -16.33 -0.85 11.66
CA GLY A 656 -15.25 0.00 11.15
C GLY A 656 -13.93 -0.76 10.98
N LEU A 657 -13.65 -1.72 11.85
CA LEU A 657 -12.48 -2.59 11.73
C LEU A 657 -12.55 -3.46 10.45
N MET A 658 -13.72 -4.06 10.20
CA MET A 658 -13.95 -4.90 9.00
C MET A 658 -13.89 -4.09 7.71
N GLU A 659 -14.42 -2.86 7.69
CA GLU A 659 -14.30 -1.98 6.53
C GLU A 659 -12.83 -1.70 6.18
N GLN A 660 -12.01 -1.34 7.17
CA GLN A 660 -10.58 -1.10 6.96
C GLN A 660 -9.83 -2.35 6.49
N LEU A 661 -10.13 -3.51 7.08
CA LEU A 661 -9.51 -4.77 6.69
C LEU A 661 -9.85 -5.16 5.25
N LEU A 662 -11.13 -5.11 4.87
CA LEU A 662 -11.58 -5.47 3.52
C LEU A 662 -10.97 -4.54 2.46
N ASN A 663 -10.82 -3.25 2.76
CA ASN A 663 -10.15 -2.28 1.88
C ASN A 663 -8.63 -2.51 1.76
N ALA A 664 -8.00 -3.19 2.73
CA ALA A 664 -6.56 -3.41 2.75
C ALA A 664 -6.11 -4.71 2.03
N ILE A 665 -6.96 -5.75 1.98
CA ILE A 665 -6.59 -7.07 1.44
C ILE A 665 -6.38 -7.03 -0.08
N ASN A 666 -7.26 -6.35 -0.81
CA ASN A 666 -7.27 -6.39 -2.27
C ASN A 666 -6.97 -5.02 -2.88
N LEU A 667 -5.69 -4.74 -3.13
CA LEU A 667 -5.28 -3.53 -3.84
C LEU A 667 -5.46 -3.68 -5.36
N THR A 668 -6.00 -2.64 -6.00
CA THR A 668 -6.09 -2.55 -7.45
C THR A 668 -4.77 -2.11 -8.05
N SER A 669 -4.37 -2.72 -9.16
CA SER A 669 -3.18 -2.33 -9.91
C SER A 669 -3.47 -1.04 -10.69
N ALA A 670 -2.64 -0.02 -10.53
CA ALA A 670 -2.66 1.16 -11.39
C ALA A 670 -1.76 0.93 -12.61
N SER A 671 -2.24 1.25 -13.80
CA SER A 671 -1.43 1.20 -15.01
C SER A 671 -0.64 2.50 -15.17
N ILE A 672 0.69 2.36 -15.31
CA ILE A 672 1.57 3.48 -15.64
C ILE A 672 1.94 3.37 -17.10
N LYS A 673 1.63 4.41 -17.89
CA LYS A 673 2.08 4.47 -19.28
C LYS A 673 3.59 4.73 -19.30
N VAL A 674 4.30 3.91 -20.06
CA VAL A 674 5.74 4.02 -20.28
C VAL A 674 6.01 4.00 -21.77
N ASP A 675 6.83 4.95 -22.23
CA ASP A 675 7.15 5.06 -23.64
C ASP A 675 8.39 4.20 -23.97
N SER A 676 8.27 3.39 -25.01
CA SER A 676 9.39 2.93 -25.84
C SER A 676 9.75 3.97 -26.88
N LEU A 677 10.88 3.78 -27.58
CA LEU A 677 11.20 4.62 -28.73
C LEU A 677 10.09 4.57 -29.81
N ASP A 678 9.57 3.38 -30.12
CA ASP A 678 8.56 3.23 -31.19
C ASP A 678 7.24 3.92 -30.84
N THR A 679 6.79 3.76 -29.59
CA THR A 679 5.58 4.44 -29.09
C THR A 679 5.78 5.95 -28.99
N PHE A 680 6.97 6.42 -28.62
CA PHE A 680 7.30 7.85 -28.61
C PHE A 680 7.26 8.46 -30.02
N LEU A 681 7.84 7.78 -31.01
CA LEU A 681 7.82 8.20 -32.41
C LEU A 681 6.41 8.15 -33.03
N ALA A 682 5.58 7.19 -32.61
CA ALA A 682 4.20 7.04 -33.08
C ALA A 682 3.24 8.08 -32.48
N ASN A 683 3.34 8.36 -31.17
CA ASN A 683 2.48 9.31 -30.45
C ASN A 683 2.72 10.79 -30.81
N SER A 684 3.71 11.06 -31.68
CA SER A 684 4.09 12.41 -32.10
C SER A 684 3.67 12.73 -33.54
N LYS A 685 2.97 11.80 -34.20
CA LYS A 685 2.16 12.05 -35.38
C LYS A 685 0.71 12.27 -34.96
#